data_AF-A0A4V2TU86-F1
#
_entry.id   AF-A0A4V2TU86-F1
#
_cell.length_a   1.000
_cell.length_b   1.000
_cell.length_c   1.000
_cell.angle_alpha   90.00
_cell.angle_beta   90.00
_cell.angle_gamma   90.00
#
_symmetry.space_group_name_H-M   'P 1'
#
loop_
_entity.id
_entity.type
_entity.pdbx_description
1 polymer ?
#
loop_
_entity_poly.entity_id
_entity_poly.type
_entity_poly.pdbx_seq_one_letter_code
_entity_poly.pdbx_strand_id
1 'polypeptide(L)'
;MSEFRKLLIARGIENHIGVPLWTYNVTEEEFLRLEKFLKDNTSKTKIDKRDYCLYFAEWWRRKYEGSYVTKDKVAADISNAFLSSEDIYKLAREGAALLKINWIRQTNTLYLRTMLMQGGMPLKVLTGQFGTSFKAFLNELVKAKVSSLSDIYESSSLTYLPRSAQNDDFYQNCLEIVQAILNDDLAYLSHLDNNANLKQLKTELLTTREKYKSTRKISKVRFYWLVKDNFTNISLDFDIANRFEQKDLETLLGIDLDVIESEYKLIVNGSVVATLTKQGNYYNVSNFGFVKQIHFYEEDFTKSELSIPEIIMISKSGINYPINNHLLFDFNPSEPILLKPISENRFIFEKRRNISIDHAYIMVPRDWIVDEQTASKITEIQDGKIAVYKFEKQVSVRNYPQTIKFSLTVEPQFDWFVNSVMPSWIKDANYKIVQRKPTIYFYNNTGARINNGIEQYYRKYKSASEWISYNHGIWEVGLYELKFVCDGIEEFDKVFNIGQFNRTVYSNLNQIEISFINPENLSIQAESTPLYQVQKLDDNTLKYTINDIEKRPSVLRLNIHVQNQGTTLRLNLISPFKGLEIIDSDNKTVNEDEELFVDNLYGYRIITDKTDHYYFATFWNNRYKHIRLTYPISKAITSLVEFEDYYNSLFKLVNILDSSNSIICQISKLGPNDSLISIKSFKLLQYKANLRAQIVNDQVLLNLNVDLQANLVAVPLECSYTDIQIIDLEYLGDCQYVLNSSKTELTKFIVFSTNESPIRVQPRFINLTINEETTTDNDRYARLESFQVPLQEGGYESGVWKKFREYYAIARHFKIPFSTFDIIRAVSIDQSLAAKAFVFLHKLCSNLNWVNQFELDLGFQFHWISIDSWQKCFGLEDFNHLILLEYYNSVHPKLGKAIVSNEVEVNAIKSMLVDMRGRLGKRVLEGMPLESPRLSPYAIKIDIPDERLKLIINTPIAVACAITSLTDHSSFWLTKVEYIRRYMIYAKQTDPMWYFGALLYSFNQLNKR
;
A
#
# COMPACT_ATOMS: atom_id res chain seq x y z
N MET A 1 22.19 11.10 -40.59
CA MET A 1 22.31 11.00 -39.12
C MET A 1 21.06 11.62 -38.52
N SER A 2 20.37 10.94 -37.60
CA SER A 2 19.12 11.42 -37.01
C SER A 2 19.29 12.68 -36.17
N GLU A 3 18.23 13.49 -36.08
CA GLU A 3 18.25 14.74 -35.31
C GLU A 3 18.38 14.47 -33.81
N PHE A 4 17.73 13.41 -33.32
CA PHE A 4 17.86 12.93 -31.95
C PHE A 4 19.32 12.54 -31.62
N ARG A 5 20.02 11.88 -32.56
CA ARG A 5 21.44 11.53 -32.34
C ARG A 5 22.35 12.76 -32.34
N LYS A 6 22.06 13.75 -33.19
CA LYS A 6 22.78 15.03 -33.18
C LYS A 6 22.57 15.78 -31.85
N LEU A 7 21.33 15.77 -31.34
CA LEU A 7 20.98 16.35 -30.04
C LEU A 7 21.77 15.70 -28.90
N LEU A 8 21.81 14.35 -28.86
CA LEU A 8 22.56 13.63 -27.83
C LEU A 8 24.07 13.95 -27.89
N ILE A 9 24.66 13.96 -29.08
CA ILE A 9 26.08 14.32 -29.28
C ILE A 9 26.37 15.74 -28.81
N ALA A 10 25.50 16.71 -29.15
CA ALA A 10 25.64 18.10 -28.72
C ALA A 10 25.60 18.27 -27.19
N ARG A 11 25.01 17.31 -26.48
CA ARG A 11 24.94 17.28 -25.00
C ARG A 11 25.96 16.35 -24.36
N GLY A 12 26.87 15.73 -25.13
CA GLY A 12 27.88 14.80 -24.61
C GLY A 12 27.28 13.46 -24.12
N ILE A 13 26.12 13.07 -24.64
CA ILE A 13 25.39 11.87 -24.23
C ILE A 13 25.50 10.83 -25.34
N GLU A 14 25.94 9.61 -25.01
CA GLU A 14 26.11 8.55 -26.01
C GLU A 14 24.78 7.88 -26.41
N ASN A 15 23.90 7.62 -25.42
CA ASN A 15 22.61 6.97 -25.61
C ASN A 15 21.56 7.56 -24.65
N HIS A 16 20.28 7.42 -25.00
CA HIS A 16 19.18 7.80 -24.12
C HIS A 16 19.24 7.01 -22.80
N ILE A 17 19.19 7.72 -21.67
CA ILE A 17 19.37 7.18 -20.31
C ILE A 17 18.04 6.95 -19.56
N GLY A 18 16.90 6.97 -20.26
CA GLY A 18 15.58 6.75 -19.66
C GLY A 18 14.99 7.98 -18.93
N VAL A 19 15.58 9.16 -19.11
CA VAL A 19 15.07 10.43 -18.58
C VAL A 19 14.02 11.04 -19.51
N PRO A 20 13.04 11.82 -19.02
CA PRO A 20 12.06 12.48 -19.88
C PRO A 20 12.69 13.36 -20.97
N LEU A 21 12.11 13.40 -22.17
CA LEU A 21 12.73 14.07 -23.32
C LEU A 21 12.96 15.59 -23.14
N TRP A 22 12.12 16.26 -22.36
CA TRP A 22 12.26 17.70 -22.08
C TRP A 22 13.58 18.06 -21.39
N THR A 23 14.21 17.12 -20.68
CA THR A 23 15.49 17.30 -19.97
C THR A 23 16.66 17.56 -20.92
N TYR A 24 16.55 17.17 -22.20
CA TYR A 24 17.58 17.42 -23.22
C TYR A 24 17.68 18.89 -23.65
N ASN A 25 16.75 19.75 -23.21
CA ASN A 25 16.75 21.19 -23.48
C ASN A 25 16.92 21.51 -24.98
N VAL A 26 16.08 20.91 -25.81
CA VAL A 26 16.02 21.19 -27.25
C VAL A 26 15.83 22.69 -27.46
N THR A 27 16.71 23.34 -28.22
CA THR A 27 16.60 24.77 -28.54
C THR A 27 15.53 25.03 -29.60
N GLU A 28 15.14 26.29 -29.79
CA GLU A 28 14.19 26.63 -30.86
C GLU A 28 14.75 26.34 -32.25
N GLU A 29 16.03 26.63 -32.48
CA GLU A 29 16.72 26.30 -33.73
C GLU A 29 16.76 24.78 -33.99
N GLU A 30 17.02 23.99 -32.95
CA GLU A 30 17.02 22.52 -33.05
C GLU A 30 15.63 21.96 -33.33
N PHE A 31 14.59 22.53 -32.70
CA PHE A 31 13.21 22.14 -32.96
C PHE A 31 12.78 22.50 -34.39
N LEU A 32 13.10 23.69 -34.88
CA LEU A 32 12.81 24.09 -36.26
C LEU A 32 13.58 23.23 -37.27
N ARG A 33 14.81 22.85 -36.94
CA ARG A 33 15.61 21.91 -37.74
C ARG A 33 15.00 20.51 -37.75
N LEU A 34 14.52 20.01 -36.61
CA LEU A 34 13.79 18.74 -36.49
C LEU A 34 12.51 18.76 -37.33
N GLU A 35 11.69 19.80 -37.19
CA GLU A 35 10.44 19.95 -37.94
C GLU A 35 10.69 19.97 -39.45
N LYS A 36 11.66 20.77 -39.90
CA LYS A 36 12.06 20.81 -41.31
C LYS A 36 12.58 19.46 -41.79
N PHE A 37 13.44 18.80 -41.00
CA PHE A 37 13.98 17.48 -41.32
C PHE A 37 12.88 16.42 -41.46
N LEU A 38 11.87 16.43 -40.60
CA LEU A 38 10.73 15.49 -40.69
C LEU A 38 9.81 15.80 -41.86
N LYS A 39 9.64 17.09 -42.20
CA LYS A 39 8.80 17.53 -43.33
C LYS A 39 9.41 17.20 -44.70
N ASP A 40 10.72 17.38 -44.85
CA ASP A 40 11.43 17.24 -46.12
C ASP A 40 11.71 15.78 -46.52
N ASN A 41 11.64 14.83 -45.56
CA ASN A 41 11.93 13.42 -45.81
C ASN A 41 10.65 12.60 -46.06
N THR A 42 10.59 11.90 -47.19
CA THR A 42 9.39 11.23 -47.71
C THR A 42 9.35 9.70 -47.52
N SER A 43 10.35 9.09 -46.87
CA SER A 43 10.46 7.62 -46.75
C SER A 43 10.35 7.10 -45.31
N LYS A 44 9.44 6.13 -45.09
CA LYS A 44 9.24 5.39 -43.82
C LYS A 44 10.48 4.63 -43.34
N THR A 45 11.42 4.29 -44.21
CA THR A 45 12.58 3.44 -43.90
C THR A 45 13.88 4.20 -43.63
N LYS A 46 13.94 5.50 -43.95
CA LYS A 46 15.19 6.28 -43.89
C LYS A 46 15.32 7.17 -42.65
N ILE A 47 14.23 7.43 -41.94
CA ILE A 47 14.20 8.31 -40.76
C ILE A 47 14.24 7.47 -39.48
N ASP A 48 14.99 7.95 -38.49
CA ASP A 48 15.01 7.34 -37.17
C ASP A 48 13.69 7.64 -36.45
N LYS A 49 12.99 6.58 -36.04
CA LYS A 49 11.66 6.66 -35.44
C LYS A 49 11.65 7.50 -34.16
N ARG A 50 12.81 7.62 -33.47
CA ARG A 50 12.98 8.45 -32.27
C ARG A 50 12.80 9.94 -32.54
N ASP A 51 13.09 10.41 -33.76
CA ASP A 51 12.91 11.81 -34.17
C ASP A 51 11.42 12.20 -34.14
N TYR A 52 10.52 11.30 -34.53
CA TYR A 52 9.07 11.51 -34.44
C TYR A 52 8.59 11.55 -32.99
N CYS A 53 9.13 10.71 -32.11
CA CYS A 53 8.80 10.77 -30.68
C CYS A 53 9.25 12.08 -30.04
N LEU A 54 10.47 12.55 -30.38
CA LEU A 54 10.99 13.85 -29.93
C LEU A 54 10.10 15.00 -30.41
N TYR A 55 9.62 14.93 -31.65
CA TYR A 55 8.72 15.95 -32.20
C TYR A 55 7.40 16.03 -31.43
N PHE A 56 6.77 14.89 -31.11
CA PHE A 56 5.52 14.89 -30.33
C PHE A 56 5.70 15.54 -28.95
N ALA A 57 6.82 15.25 -28.28
CA ALA A 57 7.18 15.87 -27.01
C ALA A 57 7.39 17.39 -27.15
N GLU A 58 8.18 17.85 -28.11
CA GLU A 58 8.45 19.28 -28.29
C GLU A 58 7.25 20.05 -28.88
N TRP A 59 6.38 19.40 -29.65
CA TRP A 59 5.11 19.99 -30.08
C TRP A 59 4.22 20.31 -28.87
N TRP A 60 4.10 19.38 -27.92
CA TRP A 60 3.39 19.63 -26.65
C TRP A 60 3.96 20.84 -25.92
N ARG A 61 5.28 20.92 -25.82
CA ARG A 61 5.98 22.01 -25.16
C ARG A 61 5.78 23.36 -25.87
N ARG A 62 5.83 23.40 -27.19
CA ARG A 62 6.00 24.65 -27.97
C ARG A 62 4.77 25.10 -28.75
N LYS A 63 3.86 24.19 -29.08
CA LYS A 63 2.71 24.45 -29.97
C LYS A 63 1.36 24.23 -29.32
N TYR A 64 1.29 23.58 -28.15
CA TYR A 64 0.04 23.39 -27.43
C TYR A 64 -0.57 24.71 -26.92
N GLU A 65 -1.85 24.93 -27.22
CA GLU A 65 -2.59 26.16 -26.91
C GLU A 65 -3.73 25.94 -25.89
N GLY A 66 -3.75 24.79 -25.20
CA GLY A 66 -4.77 24.52 -24.18
C GLY A 66 -6.09 23.93 -24.69
N SER A 67 -6.15 23.43 -25.93
CA SER A 67 -7.34 22.76 -26.52
C SER A 67 -7.07 21.28 -26.80
N TYR A 68 -8.12 20.43 -26.80
CA TYR A 68 -7.99 18.97 -26.99
C TYR A 68 -7.01 18.59 -28.12
N VAL A 69 -6.10 17.65 -27.84
CA VAL A 69 -5.01 17.24 -28.75
C VAL A 69 -5.37 15.93 -29.42
N THR A 70 -5.42 15.94 -30.75
CA THR A 70 -5.53 14.74 -31.58
C THR A 70 -4.21 14.45 -32.29
N LYS A 71 -4.00 13.20 -32.70
CA LYS A 71 -2.84 12.82 -33.53
C LYS A 71 -2.73 13.65 -34.80
N ASP A 72 -3.86 14.00 -35.41
CA ASP A 72 -3.91 14.83 -36.63
C ASP A 72 -3.43 16.25 -36.36
N LYS A 73 -3.79 16.82 -35.21
CA LYS A 73 -3.37 18.16 -34.82
C LYS A 73 -1.87 18.26 -34.58
N VAL A 74 -1.27 17.22 -33.99
CA VAL A 74 0.18 17.16 -33.77
C VAL A 74 0.92 16.95 -35.09
N ALA A 75 0.42 16.05 -35.94
CA ALA A 75 1.06 15.70 -37.20
C ALA A 75 0.87 16.74 -38.31
N ALA A 76 -0.05 17.71 -38.17
CA ALA A 76 -0.43 18.65 -39.21
C ALA A 76 0.78 19.34 -39.88
N ASP A 77 1.73 19.82 -39.09
CA ASP A 77 2.86 20.62 -39.58
C ASP A 77 3.95 19.80 -40.30
N ILE A 78 3.98 18.48 -40.04
CA ILE A 78 4.96 17.53 -40.60
C ILE A 78 4.34 16.50 -41.55
N SER A 79 3.01 16.52 -41.70
CA SER A 79 2.29 15.70 -42.67
C SER A 79 2.66 16.10 -44.11
N ASN A 80 2.78 15.11 -44.99
CA ASN A 80 3.11 15.32 -46.39
C ASN A 80 2.39 14.29 -47.28
N ALA A 81 2.53 14.42 -48.61
CA ALA A 81 1.83 13.56 -49.57
C ALA A 81 2.13 12.06 -49.43
N PHE A 82 3.19 11.68 -48.71
CA PHE A 82 3.65 10.29 -48.56
C PHE A 82 3.41 9.71 -47.15
N LEU A 83 3.23 10.56 -46.14
CA LEU A 83 3.04 10.17 -44.75
C LEU A 83 1.79 10.84 -44.18
N SER A 84 0.77 10.01 -43.91
CA SER A 84 -0.45 10.44 -43.22
C SER A 84 -0.17 10.70 -41.74
N SER A 85 -1.08 11.43 -41.07
CA SER A 85 -1.06 11.61 -39.61
C SER A 85 -0.99 10.29 -38.85
N GLU A 86 -1.63 9.24 -39.36
CA GLU A 86 -1.60 7.89 -38.78
C GLU A 86 -0.23 7.24 -38.90
N ASP A 87 0.43 7.37 -40.05
CA ASP A 87 1.78 6.86 -40.27
C ASP A 87 2.80 7.53 -39.35
N ILE A 88 2.70 8.85 -39.24
CA ILE A 88 3.55 9.67 -38.36
C ILE A 88 3.34 9.25 -36.90
N TYR A 89 2.09 9.07 -36.49
CA TYR A 89 1.75 8.62 -35.16
C TYR A 89 2.31 7.21 -34.85
N LYS A 90 2.20 6.28 -35.79
CA LYS A 90 2.76 4.92 -35.65
C LYS A 90 4.29 4.95 -35.52
N LEU A 91 4.96 5.76 -36.34
CA LEU A 91 6.42 5.94 -36.27
C LEU A 91 6.86 6.55 -34.93
N ALA A 92 6.14 7.57 -34.42
CA ALA A 92 6.39 8.14 -33.11
C ALA A 92 6.27 7.09 -31.99
N ARG A 93 5.23 6.24 -32.04
CA ARG A 93 5.00 5.17 -31.07
C ARG A 93 6.14 4.14 -31.07
N GLU A 94 6.61 3.74 -32.24
CA GLU A 94 7.76 2.85 -32.38
C GLU A 94 9.04 3.52 -31.87
N GLY A 95 9.22 4.82 -32.10
CA GLY A 95 10.31 5.62 -31.54
C GLY A 95 10.32 5.63 -30.01
N ALA A 96 9.17 5.85 -29.39
CA ALA A 96 9.01 5.80 -27.93
C ALA A 96 9.34 4.42 -27.35
N ALA A 97 8.97 3.33 -28.05
CA ALA A 97 9.34 1.97 -27.65
C ALA A 97 10.87 1.76 -27.71
N LEU A 98 11.54 2.28 -28.76
CA LEU A 98 13.01 2.25 -28.86
C LEU A 98 13.71 3.04 -27.74
N LEU A 99 13.06 4.10 -27.26
CA LEU A 99 13.51 4.90 -26.11
C LEU A 99 13.17 4.25 -24.75
N LYS A 100 12.51 3.10 -24.74
CA LYS A 100 12.08 2.40 -23.51
C LYS A 100 11.18 3.26 -22.61
N ILE A 101 10.34 4.09 -23.22
CA ILE A 101 9.40 4.95 -22.49
C ILE A 101 8.29 4.08 -21.88
N ASN A 102 8.06 4.25 -20.57
CA ASN A 102 6.99 3.56 -19.87
C ASN A 102 5.63 4.11 -20.28
N TRP A 103 4.74 3.24 -20.74
CA TRP A 103 3.41 3.63 -21.18
C TRP A 103 2.46 3.92 -20.01
N ILE A 104 1.71 5.02 -20.11
CA ILE A 104 0.60 5.30 -19.19
C ILE A 104 -0.52 4.31 -19.51
N ARG A 105 -0.85 3.43 -18.55
CA ARG A 105 -1.91 2.42 -18.66
C ARG A 105 -3.06 2.75 -17.72
N GLN A 106 -4.26 2.86 -18.27
CA GLN A 106 -5.52 2.93 -17.53
C GLN A 106 -6.37 1.71 -17.96
N THR A 107 -7.61 1.89 -18.42
CA THR A 107 -8.37 0.83 -19.14
C THR A 107 -7.77 0.51 -20.51
N ASN A 108 -7.21 1.52 -21.19
CA ASN A 108 -6.44 1.38 -22.42
C ASN A 108 -5.03 1.95 -22.24
N THR A 109 -4.11 1.60 -23.15
CA THR A 109 -2.77 2.20 -23.18
C THR A 109 -2.83 3.57 -23.86
N LEU A 110 -2.52 4.64 -23.13
CA LEU A 110 -2.63 6.02 -23.60
C LEU A 110 -1.37 6.47 -24.35
N TYR A 111 -1.13 5.89 -25.53
CA TYR A 111 0.10 6.10 -26.32
C TYR A 111 0.37 7.57 -26.68
N LEU A 112 -0.64 8.28 -27.23
CA LEU A 112 -0.48 9.68 -27.62
C LEU A 112 -0.11 10.55 -26.41
N ARG A 113 -0.88 10.36 -25.33
CA ARG A 113 -0.70 11.06 -24.05
C ARG A 113 0.70 10.84 -23.48
N THR A 114 1.16 9.59 -23.45
CA THR A 114 2.51 9.24 -22.95
C THR A 114 3.60 10.00 -23.70
N MET A 115 3.50 10.12 -25.03
CA MET A 115 4.51 10.82 -25.85
C MET A 115 4.49 12.34 -25.65
N LEU A 116 3.31 12.96 -25.53
CA LEU A 116 3.20 14.40 -25.27
C LEU A 116 3.82 14.77 -23.92
N MET A 117 3.57 13.95 -22.90
CA MET A 117 4.07 14.18 -21.52
C MET A 117 5.60 14.16 -21.41
N GLN A 118 6.28 13.52 -22.36
CA GLN A 118 7.75 13.60 -22.45
C GLN A 118 8.25 15.03 -22.71
N GLY A 119 7.38 15.95 -23.14
CA GLY A 119 7.66 17.35 -23.39
C GLY A 119 7.62 18.26 -22.15
N GLY A 120 7.18 17.76 -21.00
CA GLY A 120 7.11 18.54 -19.75
C GLY A 120 6.05 19.66 -19.81
N MET A 121 6.41 20.87 -19.37
CA MET A 121 5.47 22.00 -19.34
C MET A 121 5.16 22.56 -20.75
N PRO A 122 3.89 22.78 -21.10
CA PRO A 122 3.53 23.46 -22.34
C PRO A 122 3.80 24.97 -22.23
N LEU A 123 4.92 25.42 -22.78
CA LEU A 123 5.41 26.80 -22.66
C LEU A 123 4.53 27.82 -23.40
N LYS A 124 3.91 27.43 -24.51
CA LYS A 124 3.03 28.33 -25.26
C LYS A 124 1.76 28.71 -24.47
N VAL A 125 1.28 27.80 -23.62
CA VAL A 125 0.17 28.03 -22.68
C VAL A 125 0.49 29.14 -21.67
N LEU A 126 1.75 29.25 -21.24
CA LEU A 126 2.21 30.29 -20.29
C LEU A 126 2.22 31.70 -20.88
N THR A 127 2.28 31.81 -22.21
CA THR A 127 2.41 33.10 -22.92
C THR A 127 1.12 33.55 -23.61
N GLY A 128 0.11 32.69 -23.68
CA GLY A 128 -1.21 33.00 -24.25
C GLY A 128 -2.22 33.54 -23.24
N GLN A 129 -3.45 33.82 -23.69
CA GLN A 129 -4.56 34.34 -22.86
C GLN A 129 -4.88 33.47 -21.62
N PHE A 130 -4.61 32.17 -21.70
CA PHE A 130 -4.82 31.21 -20.61
C PHE A 130 -3.68 31.21 -19.55
N GLY A 131 -2.56 31.88 -19.83
CA GLY A 131 -1.40 31.94 -18.92
C GLY A 131 -1.70 32.56 -17.56
N THR A 132 -2.54 33.62 -17.51
CA THR A 132 -2.90 34.29 -16.24
C THR A 132 -3.69 33.37 -15.32
N SER A 133 -4.69 32.65 -15.84
CA SER A 133 -5.50 31.72 -15.04
C SER A 133 -4.67 30.52 -14.59
N PHE A 134 -3.77 30.02 -15.44
CA PHE A 134 -2.84 28.96 -15.06
C PHE A 134 -1.86 29.38 -13.96
N LYS A 135 -1.34 30.62 -14.00
CA LYS A 135 -0.52 31.18 -12.91
C LYS A 135 -1.32 31.30 -11.60
N ALA A 136 -2.57 31.73 -11.68
CA ALA A 136 -3.46 31.82 -10.52
C ALA A 136 -3.71 30.42 -9.90
N PHE A 137 -3.94 29.42 -10.76
CA PHE A 137 -4.06 28.01 -10.35
C PHE A 137 -2.82 27.54 -9.57
N LEU A 138 -1.62 27.65 -10.14
CA LEU A 138 -0.39 27.22 -9.48
C LEU A 138 -0.11 27.96 -8.16
N ASN A 139 -0.39 29.26 -8.10
CA ASN A 139 -0.24 30.03 -6.86
C ASN A 139 -1.20 29.56 -5.76
N GLU A 140 -2.47 29.26 -6.09
CA GLU A 140 -3.41 28.70 -5.12
C GLU A 140 -2.97 27.30 -4.65
N LEU A 141 -2.39 26.46 -5.53
CA LEU A 141 -1.82 25.18 -5.12
C LEU A 141 -0.63 25.34 -4.16
N VAL A 142 0.29 26.29 -4.42
CA VAL A 142 1.42 26.58 -3.51
C VAL A 142 0.92 27.11 -2.17
N LYS A 143 -0.06 28.02 -2.17
CA LYS A 143 -0.69 28.56 -0.97
C LYS A 143 -1.38 27.47 -0.13
N ALA A 144 -2.10 26.55 -0.80
CA ALA A 144 -2.72 25.39 -0.16
C ALA A 144 -1.72 24.29 0.23
N LYS A 145 -0.44 24.42 -0.18
CA LYS A 145 0.65 23.47 0.06
C LYS A 145 0.32 22.05 -0.43
N VAL A 146 -0.32 21.94 -1.58
CA VAL A 146 -0.83 20.67 -2.15
C VAL A 146 0.28 19.62 -2.26
N SER A 147 -0.01 18.39 -1.81
CA SER A 147 0.95 17.26 -1.82
C SER A 147 0.43 16.02 -2.57
N SER A 148 -0.86 15.98 -2.92
CA SER A 148 -1.48 14.89 -3.66
C SER A 148 -2.40 15.41 -4.77
N LEU A 149 -2.82 14.54 -5.69
CA LEU A 149 -3.85 14.89 -6.68
C LEU A 149 -5.20 15.19 -6.00
N SER A 150 -5.53 14.53 -4.89
CA SER A 150 -6.77 14.76 -4.15
C SER A 150 -6.86 16.17 -3.56
N ASP A 151 -5.72 16.72 -3.10
CA ASP A 151 -5.65 18.11 -2.66
C ASP A 151 -6.03 19.10 -3.79
N ILE A 152 -5.70 18.76 -5.04
CA ILE A 152 -6.07 19.57 -6.21
C ILE A 152 -7.59 19.49 -6.45
N TYR A 153 -8.18 18.29 -6.37
CA TYR A 153 -9.62 18.06 -6.61
C TYR A 153 -10.54 18.82 -5.66
N GLU A 154 -10.10 19.07 -4.43
CA GLU A 154 -10.88 19.81 -3.44
C GLU A 154 -10.71 21.32 -3.52
N SER A 155 -9.60 21.78 -4.10
CA SER A 155 -9.37 23.21 -4.24
C SER A 155 -10.43 23.84 -5.15
N SER A 156 -10.91 25.02 -4.79
CA SER A 156 -11.68 25.87 -5.71
C SER A 156 -10.85 26.30 -6.92
N SER A 157 -9.54 26.00 -6.92
CA SER A 157 -8.60 26.41 -7.96
C SER A 157 -8.85 25.74 -9.31
N LEU A 158 -9.56 24.60 -9.36
CA LEU A 158 -9.95 23.98 -10.64
C LEU A 158 -10.76 24.92 -11.56
N THR A 159 -11.48 25.89 -10.97
CA THR A 159 -12.22 26.92 -11.71
C THR A 159 -11.31 27.82 -12.55
N TYR A 160 -10.03 27.95 -12.20
CA TYR A 160 -9.05 28.70 -12.99
C TYR A 160 -8.61 27.94 -14.26
N LEU A 161 -8.92 26.65 -14.38
CA LEU A 161 -8.52 25.83 -15.53
C LEU A 161 -9.71 25.62 -16.50
N PRO A 162 -9.51 25.71 -17.83
CA PRO A 162 -10.49 25.32 -18.82
C PRO A 162 -10.69 23.81 -18.78
N ARG A 163 -11.87 23.35 -19.20
CA ARG A 163 -12.24 21.91 -19.21
C ARG A 163 -11.18 21.02 -19.88
N SER A 164 -10.55 21.49 -20.94
CA SER A 164 -9.47 20.77 -21.65
C SER A 164 -8.20 20.54 -20.82
N ALA A 165 -7.94 21.36 -19.79
CA ALA A 165 -6.82 21.24 -18.87
C ALA A 165 -7.20 20.55 -17.54
N GLN A 166 -8.49 20.27 -17.32
CA GLN A 166 -9.00 19.61 -16.11
C GLN A 166 -8.85 18.08 -16.18
N ASN A 167 -7.62 17.59 -16.15
CA ASN A 167 -7.35 16.14 -16.16
C ASN A 167 -6.12 15.76 -15.31
N ASP A 168 -6.11 14.51 -14.83
CA ASP A 168 -5.12 13.96 -13.90
C ASP A 168 -3.67 14.19 -14.32
N ASP A 169 -3.35 14.11 -15.61
CA ASP A 169 -1.95 14.25 -16.07
C ASP A 169 -1.50 15.71 -16.05
N PHE A 170 -2.41 16.63 -16.36
CA PHE A 170 -2.14 18.06 -16.21
C PHE A 170 -1.95 18.42 -14.73
N TYR A 171 -2.80 17.88 -13.86
CA TYR A 171 -2.68 18.04 -12.41
C TYR A 171 -1.38 17.44 -11.87
N GLN A 172 -0.96 16.28 -12.38
CA GLN A 172 0.28 15.63 -11.98
C GLN A 172 1.50 16.47 -12.33
N ASN A 173 1.57 17.03 -13.55
CA ASN A 173 2.64 17.97 -13.93
C ASN A 173 2.64 19.21 -13.03
N CYS A 174 1.46 19.75 -12.72
CA CYS A 174 1.34 20.91 -11.83
C CYS A 174 1.81 20.56 -10.41
N LEU A 175 1.47 19.36 -9.93
CA LEU A 175 1.87 18.85 -8.64
C LEU A 175 3.40 18.71 -8.55
N GLU A 176 4.06 18.19 -9.58
CA GLU A 176 5.53 18.10 -9.64
C GLU A 176 6.20 19.48 -9.50
N ILE A 177 5.67 20.50 -10.18
CA ILE A 177 6.18 21.88 -10.09
C ILE A 177 5.96 22.46 -8.68
N VAL A 178 4.74 22.31 -8.17
CA VAL A 178 4.36 22.82 -6.85
C VAL A 178 5.20 22.12 -5.77
N GLN A 179 5.40 20.81 -5.87
CA GLN A 179 6.25 20.05 -4.95
C GLN A 179 7.72 20.47 -5.06
N ALA A 180 8.25 20.67 -6.26
CA ALA A 180 9.61 21.17 -6.45
C ALA A 180 9.79 22.56 -5.80
N ILE A 181 8.80 23.45 -5.94
CA ILE A 181 8.78 24.75 -5.26
C ILE A 181 8.67 24.58 -3.74
N LEU A 182 7.77 23.74 -3.24
CA LEU A 182 7.55 23.58 -1.80
C LEU A 182 8.75 22.90 -1.09
N ASN A 183 9.46 22.00 -1.78
CA ASN A 183 10.55 21.19 -1.24
C ASN A 183 11.95 21.78 -1.48
N ASP A 184 12.07 22.95 -2.12
CA ASP A 184 13.37 23.53 -2.52
C ASP A 184 14.21 22.56 -3.38
N ASP A 185 13.59 21.86 -4.34
CA ASP A 185 14.30 20.97 -5.25
C ASP A 185 15.15 21.79 -6.24
N LEU A 186 16.38 22.11 -5.85
CA LEU A 186 17.30 22.94 -6.61
C LEU A 186 17.60 22.36 -7.99
N ALA A 187 17.61 21.02 -8.14
CA ALA A 187 17.85 20.37 -9.42
C ALA A 187 16.68 20.61 -10.38
N TYR A 188 15.45 20.33 -9.96
CA TYR A 188 14.27 20.59 -10.77
C TYR A 188 14.08 22.08 -11.07
N LEU A 189 14.26 22.93 -10.05
CA LEU A 189 14.10 24.38 -10.17
C LEU A 189 15.15 25.03 -11.09
N SER A 190 16.34 24.44 -11.25
CA SER A 190 17.36 24.92 -12.20
C SER A 190 16.90 24.82 -13.66
N HIS A 191 16.08 23.82 -13.99
CA HIS A 191 15.54 23.64 -15.34
C HIS A 191 14.50 24.71 -15.71
N LEU A 192 13.91 25.38 -14.72
CA LEU A 192 12.99 26.50 -14.92
C LEU A 192 13.70 27.83 -15.23
N ASP A 193 15.03 27.91 -15.05
CA ASP A 193 15.80 29.13 -15.33
C ASP A 193 16.11 29.31 -16.82
N ASN A 194 15.81 28.30 -17.64
CA ASN A 194 16.13 28.24 -19.07
C ASN A 194 15.27 29.17 -19.95
N ASN A 195 14.20 29.76 -19.40
CA ASN A 195 13.31 30.67 -20.13
C ASN A 195 12.91 31.84 -19.22
N ALA A 196 12.94 33.07 -19.72
CA ALA A 196 12.60 34.27 -18.95
C ALA A 196 11.20 34.20 -18.29
N ASN A 197 10.20 33.64 -18.98
CA ASN A 197 8.84 33.48 -18.45
C ASN A 197 8.77 32.41 -17.35
N LEU A 198 9.52 31.32 -17.48
CA LEU A 198 9.61 30.28 -16.45
C LEU A 198 10.37 30.78 -15.22
N LYS A 199 11.42 31.57 -15.42
CA LYS A 199 12.17 32.22 -14.35
C LYS A 199 11.31 33.22 -13.57
N GLN A 200 10.48 33.98 -14.27
CA GLN A 200 9.48 34.84 -13.66
C GLN A 200 8.45 34.04 -12.85
N LEU A 201 7.88 32.99 -13.44
CA LEU A 201 6.93 32.09 -12.76
C LEU A 201 7.54 31.46 -11.49
N LYS A 202 8.77 30.95 -11.58
CA LYS A 202 9.53 30.43 -10.44
C LYS A 202 9.66 31.46 -9.33
N THR A 203 10.00 32.70 -9.67
CA THR A 203 10.16 33.79 -8.70
C THR A 203 8.83 34.16 -8.04
N GLU A 204 7.73 34.22 -8.81
CA GLU A 204 6.37 34.43 -8.30
C GLU A 204 5.96 33.32 -7.32
N LEU A 205 6.14 32.04 -7.68
CA LEU A 205 5.79 30.89 -6.84
C LEU A 205 6.66 30.82 -5.56
N LEU A 206 7.96 31.12 -5.66
CA LEU A 206 8.84 31.21 -4.49
C LEU A 206 8.42 32.34 -3.54
N THR A 207 8.01 33.49 -4.09
CA THR A 207 7.49 34.62 -3.29
C THR A 207 6.20 34.22 -2.57
N THR A 208 5.28 33.55 -3.27
CA THR A 208 4.04 33.01 -2.68
C THR A 208 4.37 32.01 -1.56
N ARG A 209 5.32 31.10 -1.78
CA ARG A 209 5.76 30.15 -0.75
C ARG A 209 6.29 30.85 0.49
N GLU A 210 7.19 31.82 0.35
CA GLU A 210 7.75 32.54 1.51
C GLU A 210 6.66 33.33 2.27
N LYS A 211 5.69 33.92 1.55
CA LYS A 211 4.53 34.60 2.15
C LYS A 211 3.67 33.66 3.02
N TYR A 212 3.50 32.40 2.61
CA TYR A 212 2.70 31.39 3.32
C TYR A 212 3.56 30.35 4.06
N LYS A 213 4.83 30.66 4.34
CA LYS A 213 5.76 29.75 5.01
C LYS A 213 5.31 29.41 6.43
N SER A 214 4.80 30.40 7.15
CA SER A 214 4.32 30.27 8.54
C SER A 214 3.05 29.45 8.71
N THR A 215 2.28 29.20 7.63
CA THR A 215 1.03 28.46 7.69
C THR A 215 1.32 26.95 7.71
N ARG A 216 1.14 26.26 8.84
CA ARG A 216 1.39 24.82 8.95
C ARG A 216 0.33 24.02 8.18
N LYS A 217 0.74 23.13 7.28
CA LYS A 217 -0.15 22.14 6.66
C LYS A 217 -0.27 20.94 7.59
N ILE A 218 -1.47 20.56 7.97
CA ILE A 218 -1.74 19.33 8.72
C ILE A 218 -1.63 18.16 7.74
N SER A 219 -0.88 17.13 8.10
CA SER A 219 -0.83 15.87 7.33
C SER A 219 -2.21 15.20 7.37
N LYS A 220 -2.85 15.02 6.20
CA LYS A 220 -4.23 14.53 6.11
C LYS A 220 -4.27 13.02 5.80
N VAL A 221 -5.20 12.33 6.47
CA VAL A 221 -5.73 11.02 6.06
C VAL A 221 -7.16 11.25 5.60
N ARG A 222 -7.53 10.68 4.45
CA ARG A 222 -8.88 10.80 3.87
C ARG A 222 -9.31 9.49 3.25
N PHE A 223 -10.59 9.19 3.39
CA PHE A 223 -11.25 8.09 2.71
C PHE A 223 -12.48 8.64 2.00
N TYR A 224 -12.65 8.32 0.72
CA TYR A 224 -13.73 8.87 -0.08
C TYR A 224 -14.24 7.84 -1.09
N TRP A 225 -15.53 7.94 -1.40
CA TRP A 225 -16.16 7.08 -2.39
C TRP A 225 -15.96 7.68 -3.78
N LEU A 226 -15.37 6.88 -4.66
CA LEU A 226 -15.07 7.20 -6.05
C LEU A 226 -16.00 6.42 -6.96
N VAL A 227 -16.67 7.12 -7.88
CA VAL A 227 -17.57 6.56 -8.89
C VAL A 227 -16.92 6.65 -10.26
N LYS A 228 -16.95 5.56 -11.02
CA LYS A 228 -16.39 5.39 -12.37
C LYS A 228 -17.40 4.72 -13.31
N ASP A 229 -16.98 4.53 -14.56
CA ASP A 229 -17.65 3.68 -15.55
C ASP A 229 -19.14 4.01 -15.75
N ASN A 230 -19.45 5.28 -16.04
CA ASN A 230 -20.83 5.75 -16.22
C ASN A 230 -21.74 5.44 -15.01
N PHE A 231 -21.23 5.68 -13.80
CA PHE A 231 -21.97 5.54 -12.53
C PHE A 231 -22.19 4.11 -12.03
N THR A 232 -21.64 3.08 -12.68
CA THR A 232 -21.85 1.67 -12.27
C THR A 232 -20.78 1.14 -11.33
N ASN A 233 -19.59 1.75 -11.31
CA ASN A 233 -18.47 1.29 -10.50
C ASN A 233 -18.20 2.28 -9.36
N ILE A 234 -18.58 1.92 -8.13
CA ILE A 234 -18.30 2.72 -6.93
C ILE A 234 -17.17 2.02 -6.18
N SER A 235 -16.22 2.74 -5.59
CA SER A 235 -15.10 2.16 -4.84
C SER A 235 -14.66 3.08 -3.72
N LEU A 236 -14.21 2.52 -2.58
CA LEU A 236 -13.59 3.32 -1.52
C LEU A 236 -12.12 3.55 -1.86
N ASP A 237 -11.74 4.81 -2.02
CA ASP A 237 -10.37 5.23 -2.25
C ASP A 237 -9.85 6.02 -1.05
N PHE A 238 -8.54 6.19 -0.95
CA PHE A 238 -7.91 6.88 0.18
C PHE A 238 -6.73 7.75 -0.22
N ASP A 239 -6.53 8.82 0.53
CA ASP A 239 -5.37 9.70 0.41
C ASP A 239 -4.70 9.83 1.77
N ILE A 240 -3.42 9.44 1.83
CA ILE A 240 -2.60 9.45 3.03
C ILE A 240 -1.30 10.15 2.71
N ALA A 241 -0.94 11.14 3.52
CA ALA A 241 0.35 11.80 3.40
C ALA A 241 1.50 10.79 3.53
N ASN A 242 2.54 10.92 2.70
CA ASN A 242 3.72 10.04 2.76
C ASN A 242 4.51 10.14 4.08
N ARG A 243 4.23 11.18 4.87
CA ARG A 243 4.89 11.46 6.15
C ARG A 243 3.94 12.17 7.11
N PHE A 244 4.01 11.82 8.38
CA PHE A 244 3.31 12.48 9.48
C PHE A 244 4.30 13.04 10.48
N GLU A 245 4.09 14.26 10.94
CA GLU A 245 4.70 14.74 12.18
C GLU A 245 4.06 14.05 13.38
N GLN A 246 4.80 13.90 14.47
CA GLN A 246 4.26 13.28 15.69
C GLN A 246 2.95 13.93 16.15
N LYS A 247 2.86 15.26 16.16
CA LYS A 247 1.64 16.00 16.52
C LYS A 247 0.47 15.79 15.56
N ASP A 248 0.75 15.53 14.29
CA ASP A 248 -0.31 15.24 13.32
C ASP A 248 -0.89 13.86 13.56
N LEU A 249 -0.03 12.89 13.92
CA LEU A 249 -0.45 11.54 14.30
C LEU A 249 -1.22 11.54 15.64
N GLU A 250 -0.81 12.34 16.62
CA GLU A 250 -1.56 12.57 17.88
C GLU A 250 -2.97 13.07 17.58
N THR A 251 -3.07 14.06 16.70
CA THR A 251 -4.36 14.64 16.28
C THR A 251 -5.23 13.62 15.54
N LEU A 252 -4.62 12.81 14.67
CA LEU A 252 -5.28 11.73 13.92
C LEU A 252 -5.83 10.64 14.84
N LEU A 253 -5.05 10.24 15.84
CA LEU A 253 -5.39 9.18 16.80
C LEU A 253 -6.27 9.67 17.95
N GLY A 254 -6.34 10.98 18.18
CA GLY A 254 -7.06 11.57 19.30
C GLY A 254 -6.44 11.24 20.67
N ILE A 255 -5.11 11.09 20.73
CA ILE A 255 -4.35 10.75 21.95
C ILE A 255 -3.40 11.89 22.37
N ASP A 256 -3.18 12.03 23.67
CA ASP A 256 -2.19 12.96 24.25
C ASP A 256 -0.81 12.28 24.49
N LEU A 257 0.21 13.14 24.63
CA LEU A 257 1.64 13.04 24.28
C LEU A 257 2.56 11.91 24.82
N ASP A 258 2.11 10.88 25.53
CA ASP A 258 3.07 10.01 26.27
C ASP A 258 3.28 8.59 25.73
N VAL A 259 2.50 8.10 24.75
CA VAL A 259 2.57 6.68 24.31
C VAL A 259 2.39 6.52 22.80
N ILE A 260 3.24 7.17 22.00
CA ILE A 260 3.23 6.92 20.55
C ILE A 260 4.30 5.90 20.20
N GLU A 261 3.84 4.73 19.77
CA GLU A 261 4.69 3.58 19.44
C GLU A 261 5.50 3.78 18.15
N SER A 262 6.49 2.90 17.93
CA SER A 262 7.37 2.97 16.76
C SER A 262 6.65 2.69 15.44
N GLU A 263 5.49 2.06 15.47
CA GLU A 263 4.80 1.58 14.28
C GLU A 263 3.28 1.53 14.49
N TYR A 264 2.56 1.89 13.43
CA TYR A 264 1.11 1.75 13.33
C TYR A 264 0.72 1.17 11.97
N LYS A 265 -0.31 0.34 11.94
CA LYS A 265 -0.90 -0.21 10.72
C LYS A 265 -2.28 0.36 10.52
N LEU A 266 -2.53 0.94 9.36
CA LEU A 266 -3.85 1.34 8.95
C LEU A 266 -4.57 0.16 8.30
N ILE A 267 -5.74 -0.17 8.81
CA ILE A 267 -6.58 -1.27 8.37
C ILE A 267 -7.93 -0.75 7.91
N VAL A 268 -8.35 -1.17 6.72
CA VAL A 268 -9.67 -0.88 6.14
C VAL A 268 -10.38 -2.21 5.87
N ASN A 269 -11.52 -2.45 6.52
CA ASN A 269 -12.30 -3.69 6.41
C ASN A 269 -11.45 -4.97 6.56
N GLY A 270 -10.52 -4.98 7.52
CA GLY A 270 -9.63 -6.11 7.80
C GLY A 270 -8.42 -6.25 6.85
N SER A 271 -8.22 -5.31 5.91
CA SER A 271 -7.06 -5.25 5.01
C SER A 271 -6.07 -4.20 5.46
N VAL A 272 -4.79 -4.52 5.58
CA VAL A 272 -3.74 -3.52 5.85
C VAL A 272 -3.50 -2.70 4.58
N VAL A 273 -3.65 -1.38 4.66
CA VAL A 273 -3.53 -0.47 3.51
C VAL A 273 -2.29 0.42 3.58
N ALA A 274 -1.80 0.69 4.80
CA ALA A 274 -0.58 1.45 5.01
C ALA A 274 0.06 1.10 6.35
N THR A 275 1.38 1.20 6.44
CA THR A 275 2.14 1.11 7.70
C THR A 275 2.91 2.41 7.93
N LEU A 276 2.72 3.02 9.10
CA LEU A 276 3.41 4.21 9.57
C LEU A 276 4.56 3.76 10.46
N THR A 277 5.81 4.10 10.10
CA THR A 277 7.00 3.72 10.88
C THR A 277 7.76 4.96 11.35
N LYS A 278 8.08 5.01 12.64
CA LYS A 278 8.78 6.13 13.26
C LYS A 278 10.21 6.26 12.75
N GLN A 279 10.57 7.46 12.29
CA GLN A 279 11.94 7.87 11.97
C GLN A 279 12.21 9.24 12.60
N GLY A 280 12.90 9.24 13.74
CA GLY A 280 13.12 10.46 14.52
C GLY A 280 11.80 11.05 15.05
N ASN A 281 11.50 12.30 14.67
CA ASN A 281 10.30 13.04 15.08
C ASN A 281 9.11 12.89 14.11
N TYR A 282 9.23 12.01 13.11
CA TYR A 282 8.26 11.84 12.06
C TYR A 282 7.94 10.36 11.85
N TYR A 283 6.83 10.09 11.18
CA TYR A 283 6.42 8.76 10.75
C TYR A 283 6.41 8.74 9.23
N ASN A 284 7.16 7.83 8.62
CA ASN A 284 7.07 7.59 7.18
C ASN A 284 5.97 6.58 6.91
N VAL A 285 5.25 6.78 5.82
CA VAL A 285 4.15 5.91 5.42
C VAL A 285 4.60 4.99 4.30
N SER A 286 4.45 3.69 4.55
CA SER A 286 4.64 2.62 3.59
C SER A 286 3.26 2.24 3.07
N ASN A 287 2.90 2.70 1.88
CA ASN A 287 1.61 2.37 1.27
C ASN A 287 1.69 0.98 0.63
N PHE A 288 0.76 0.09 1.02
CA PHE A 288 0.53 -1.16 0.31
C PHE A 288 -0.56 -0.86 -0.71
N GLY A 289 -0.16 -0.72 -1.98
CA GLY A 289 -1.02 -0.22 -3.04
C GLY A 289 -2.36 -0.95 -3.18
N PHE A 290 -3.39 -0.16 -3.50
CA PHE A 290 -4.79 -0.49 -3.80
C PHE A 290 -5.59 -1.16 -2.67
N VAL A 291 -6.44 -0.39 -1.99
CA VAL A 291 -7.65 -0.95 -1.37
C VAL A 291 -8.45 -1.60 -2.50
N LYS A 292 -8.86 -2.85 -2.27
CA LYS A 292 -9.76 -3.57 -3.17
C LYS A 292 -10.88 -2.64 -3.62
N GLN A 293 -11.07 -2.52 -4.93
CA GLN A 293 -12.31 -1.97 -5.47
C GLN A 293 -13.43 -2.80 -4.83
N ILE A 294 -14.24 -2.16 -3.99
CA ILE A 294 -15.48 -2.77 -3.53
C ILE A 294 -16.37 -2.73 -4.76
N HIS A 295 -16.36 -3.79 -5.56
CA HIS A 295 -17.26 -3.89 -6.69
C HIS A 295 -18.68 -4.00 -6.15
N PHE A 296 -19.53 -3.07 -6.54
CA PHE A 296 -20.95 -3.15 -6.23
C PHE A 296 -21.59 -4.03 -7.30
N TYR A 297 -22.11 -5.19 -6.91
CA TYR A 297 -22.92 -6.01 -7.79
C TYR A 297 -24.39 -5.60 -7.65
N GLU A 298 -25.21 -5.83 -8.68
CA GLU A 298 -26.63 -5.44 -8.71
C GLU A 298 -27.46 -5.95 -7.51
N GLU A 299 -27.03 -7.04 -6.87
CA GLU A 299 -27.69 -7.60 -5.68
C GLU A 299 -27.48 -6.75 -4.41
N ASP A 300 -26.37 -6.01 -4.32
CA ASP A 300 -25.91 -5.29 -3.12
C ASP A 300 -26.69 -4.00 -2.80
N PHE A 301 -27.52 -3.53 -3.73
CA PHE A 301 -28.40 -2.37 -3.51
C PHE A 301 -29.83 -2.76 -3.13
N THR A 302 -30.21 -4.01 -3.40
CA THR A 302 -31.52 -4.55 -3.05
C THR A 302 -31.58 -5.00 -1.60
N LYS A 303 -30.43 -5.50 -1.13
CA LYS A 303 -30.11 -5.66 0.27
C LYS A 303 -29.53 -4.34 0.74
N SER A 304 -30.07 -3.74 1.78
CA SER A 304 -29.49 -2.56 2.43
C SER A 304 -28.19 -2.87 3.20
N GLU A 305 -27.30 -3.64 2.59
CA GLU A 305 -26.17 -4.36 3.20
C GLU A 305 -24.85 -3.59 3.07
N LEU A 306 -24.90 -2.27 3.17
CA LEU A 306 -23.68 -1.47 3.21
C LEU A 306 -23.48 -0.94 4.62
N SER A 307 -22.59 -1.63 5.31
CA SER A 307 -22.00 -1.18 6.55
C SER A 307 -20.98 -0.08 6.28
N ILE A 308 -20.96 0.93 7.15
CA ILE A 308 -19.87 1.92 7.19
C ILE A 308 -18.56 1.14 7.27
N PRO A 309 -17.59 1.36 6.35
CA PRO A 309 -16.34 0.61 6.36
C PRO A 309 -15.63 0.81 7.70
N GLU A 310 -15.09 -0.28 8.25
CA GLU A 310 -14.27 -0.22 9.46
C GLU A 310 -12.89 0.31 9.09
N ILE A 311 -12.52 1.46 9.66
CA ILE A 311 -11.23 2.11 9.41
C ILE A 311 -10.53 2.28 10.75
N ILE A 312 -9.49 1.49 10.98
CA ILE A 312 -8.79 1.42 12.27
C ILE A 312 -7.29 1.56 12.04
N MET A 313 -6.63 2.29 12.92
CA MET A 313 -5.19 2.23 13.07
C MET A 313 -4.82 1.31 14.25
N ILE A 314 -3.96 0.33 14.05
CA ILE A 314 -3.51 -0.61 15.08
C ILE A 314 -2.05 -0.31 15.41
N SER A 315 -1.71 -0.09 16.70
CA SER A 315 -0.32 0.06 17.12
C SER A 315 0.43 -1.26 17.14
N LYS A 316 1.77 -1.20 17.23
CA LYS A 316 2.62 -2.39 17.33
C LYS A 316 2.28 -3.30 18.51
N SER A 317 1.77 -2.76 19.61
CA SER A 317 1.31 -3.51 20.78
C SER A 317 -0.10 -4.11 20.64
N GLY A 318 -0.81 -3.79 19.54
CA GLY A 318 -2.15 -4.31 19.24
C GLY A 318 -3.30 -3.44 19.77
N ILE A 319 -3.04 -2.18 20.13
CA ILE A 319 -4.09 -1.22 20.52
C ILE A 319 -4.77 -0.68 19.26
N ASN A 320 -6.11 -0.70 19.26
CA ASN A 320 -6.93 -0.24 18.15
C ASN A 320 -7.38 1.21 18.36
N TYR A 321 -7.21 2.04 17.32
CA TYR A 321 -7.66 3.42 17.25
C TYR A 321 -8.62 3.58 16.07
N PRO A 322 -9.94 3.70 16.30
CA PRO A 322 -10.89 3.94 15.21
C PRO A 322 -10.67 5.33 14.62
N ILE A 323 -10.54 5.42 13.29
CA ILE A 323 -10.31 6.67 12.56
C ILE A 323 -11.40 6.94 11.50
N ASN A 324 -12.60 6.41 11.71
CA ASN A 324 -13.77 6.58 10.83
C ASN A 324 -14.15 8.06 10.57
N ASN A 325 -13.69 9.00 11.41
CA ASN A 325 -13.83 10.44 11.19
C ASN A 325 -13.16 10.97 9.91
N HIS A 326 -12.27 10.18 9.31
CA HIS A 326 -11.61 10.52 8.05
C HIS A 326 -12.38 10.01 6.82
N LEU A 327 -13.49 9.30 7.01
CA LEU A 327 -14.42 8.97 5.92
C LEU A 327 -15.25 10.21 5.56
N LEU A 328 -15.11 10.69 4.32
CA LEU A 328 -15.79 11.90 3.86
C LEU A 328 -17.31 11.74 3.82
N PHE A 329 -17.82 10.53 3.55
CA PHE A 329 -19.25 10.31 3.41
C PHE A 329 -19.68 8.89 3.83
N ASP A 330 -20.73 8.79 4.64
CA ASP A 330 -21.39 7.52 4.92
C ASP A 330 -22.34 7.20 3.77
N PHE A 331 -22.03 6.17 2.98
CA PHE A 331 -22.85 5.84 1.82
C PHE A 331 -24.19 5.23 2.25
N ASN A 332 -25.30 5.89 1.87
CA ASN A 332 -26.66 5.36 2.03
C ASN A 332 -27.43 5.48 0.70
N PRO A 333 -27.64 4.37 -0.03
CA PRO A 333 -28.29 4.39 -1.33
C PRO A 333 -29.81 4.64 -1.26
N SER A 334 -30.39 4.77 -0.06
CA SER A 334 -31.82 5.09 0.13
C SER A 334 -32.10 6.61 0.10
N GLU A 335 -31.07 7.43 -0.04
CA GLU A 335 -31.17 8.89 -0.02
C GLU A 335 -30.49 9.54 -1.23
N PRO A 336 -30.83 10.79 -1.58
CA PRO A 336 -30.16 11.50 -2.66
C PRO A 336 -28.71 11.81 -2.30
N ILE A 337 -27.78 11.49 -3.21
CA ILE A 337 -26.33 11.66 -2.99
C ILE A 337 -25.78 12.62 -4.04
N LEU A 338 -25.08 13.66 -3.57
CA LEU A 338 -24.39 14.62 -4.44
C LEU A 338 -23.09 14.02 -4.96
N LEU A 339 -22.90 14.07 -6.28
CA LEU A 339 -21.71 13.65 -6.99
C LEU A 339 -20.96 14.87 -7.52
N LYS A 340 -19.77 15.12 -6.99
CA LYS A 340 -18.87 16.15 -7.50
C LYS A 340 -18.00 15.56 -8.62
N PRO A 341 -18.03 16.11 -9.86
CA PRO A 341 -17.17 15.64 -10.94
C PRO A 341 -15.70 15.99 -10.67
N ILE A 342 -14.81 15.04 -10.97
CA ILE A 342 -13.35 15.21 -10.90
C ILE A 342 -12.71 15.21 -12.29
N SER A 343 -13.17 14.30 -13.15
CA SER A 343 -12.76 14.20 -14.55
C SER A 343 -13.85 13.50 -15.37
N GLU A 344 -13.62 13.31 -16.67
CA GLU A 344 -14.56 12.57 -17.53
C GLU A 344 -14.83 11.18 -16.94
N ASN A 345 -16.10 10.88 -16.68
CA ASN A 345 -16.58 9.63 -16.07
C ASN A 345 -16.02 9.32 -14.67
N ARG A 346 -15.55 10.32 -13.90
CA ARG A 346 -15.11 10.14 -12.52
C ARG A 346 -15.74 11.16 -11.56
N PHE A 347 -16.33 10.66 -10.49
CA PHE A 347 -17.06 11.47 -9.51
C PHE A 347 -16.73 11.05 -8.08
N ILE A 348 -16.81 11.97 -7.13
CA ILE A 348 -16.76 11.67 -5.69
C ILE A 348 -18.07 11.98 -5.01
N PHE A 349 -18.38 11.21 -3.96
CA PHE A 349 -19.48 11.56 -3.07
C PHE A 349 -19.12 12.79 -2.26
N GLU A 350 -20.04 13.76 -2.26
CA GLU A 350 -19.94 14.98 -1.49
C GLU A 350 -20.96 14.94 -0.36
N LYS A 351 -20.51 15.14 0.88
CA LYS A 351 -21.39 15.13 2.06
C LYS A 351 -22.15 16.44 2.23
N ARG A 352 -21.58 17.53 1.71
CA ARG A 352 -22.15 18.87 1.82
C ARG A 352 -23.30 19.03 0.82
N ARG A 353 -24.28 19.83 1.20
CA ARG A 353 -25.36 20.24 0.29
C ARG A 353 -24.99 21.47 -0.53
N ASN A 354 -24.05 22.26 -0.02
CA ASN A 354 -23.61 23.51 -0.62
C ASN A 354 -22.14 23.41 -1.02
N ILE A 355 -21.88 23.55 -2.32
CA ILE A 355 -20.52 23.60 -2.89
C ILE A 355 -20.45 24.70 -3.96
N SER A 356 -19.25 25.03 -4.43
CA SER A 356 -19.03 26.03 -5.48
C SER A 356 -18.37 25.37 -6.70
N ILE A 357 -19.16 24.99 -7.70
CA ILE A 357 -18.72 24.35 -8.96
C ILE A 357 -19.71 24.62 -10.11
N ASP A 358 -19.27 24.48 -11.36
CA ASP A 358 -20.11 24.77 -12.55
C ASP A 358 -21.32 23.82 -12.71
N HIS A 359 -21.14 22.54 -12.39
CA HIS A 359 -22.18 21.54 -12.48
C HIS A 359 -21.87 20.34 -11.58
N ALA A 360 -22.92 19.63 -11.19
CA ALA A 360 -22.82 18.40 -10.41
C ALA A 360 -23.82 17.38 -10.91
N TYR A 361 -23.71 16.17 -10.38
CA TYR A 361 -24.70 15.12 -10.59
C TYR A 361 -25.32 14.73 -9.25
N ILE A 362 -26.53 14.20 -9.29
CA ILE A 362 -27.22 13.70 -8.11
C ILE A 362 -27.76 12.31 -8.41
N MET A 363 -27.39 11.33 -7.57
CA MET A 363 -28.00 10.01 -7.57
C MET A 363 -29.26 10.08 -6.73
N VAL A 364 -30.39 9.70 -7.30
CA VAL A 364 -31.70 9.84 -6.68
C VAL A 364 -32.41 8.47 -6.70
N PRO A 365 -32.74 7.92 -5.52
CA PRO A 365 -33.54 6.70 -5.43
C PRO A 365 -34.94 6.91 -6.00
N ARG A 366 -35.59 5.86 -6.52
CA ARG A 366 -36.94 5.91 -7.12
C ARG A 366 -38.02 6.60 -6.28
N ASP A 367 -37.92 6.52 -4.95
CA ASP A 367 -38.92 7.09 -4.03
C ASP A 367 -38.81 8.62 -3.88
N TRP A 368 -37.84 9.25 -4.56
CA TRP A 368 -37.58 10.67 -4.51
C TRP A 368 -37.91 11.34 -5.84
N ILE A 369 -38.56 12.51 -5.77
CA ILE A 369 -38.97 13.31 -6.93
C ILE A 369 -37.98 14.46 -7.10
N VAL A 370 -37.41 14.59 -8.30
CA VAL A 370 -36.50 15.68 -8.67
C VAL A 370 -37.27 16.79 -9.37
N ASP A 371 -36.90 18.04 -9.10
CA ASP A 371 -37.37 19.18 -9.89
C ASP A 371 -36.69 19.19 -11.29
N GLU A 372 -37.34 18.55 -12.26
CA GLU A 372 -36.86 18.41 -13.64
C GLU A 372 -36.72 19.75 -14.40
N GLN A 373 -37.26 20.86 -13.87
CA GLN A 373 -36.99 22.18 -14.46
C GLN A 373 -35.54 22.64 -14.20
N THR A 374 -34.92 22.10 -13.16
CA THR A 374 -33.59 22.52 -12.68
C THR A 374 -32.52 21.46 -12.88
N ALA A 375 -32.90 20.24 -13.29
CA ALA A 375 -31.99 19.13 -13.48
C ALA A 375 -32.41 18.24 -14.67
N SER A 376 -31.44 17.72 -15.40
CA SER A 376 -31.67 16.84 -16.56
C SER A 376 -31.25 15.41 -16.25
N LYS A 377 -32.14 14.45 -16.50
CA LYS A 377 -31.84 13.01 -16.33
C LYS A 377 -30.79 12.55 -17.34
N ILE A 378 -29.75 11.88 -16.85
CA ILE A 378 -28.61 11.40 -17.66
C ILE A 378 -28.74 9.91 -17.94
N THR A 379 -28.98 9.12 -16.88
CA THR A 379 -29.12 7.67 -16.99
C THR A 379 -29.91 7.12 -15.82
N GLU A 380 -30.29 5.86 -15.96
CA GLU A 380 -30.72 5.00 -14.88
C GLU A 380 -29.68 3.91 -14.65
N ILE A 381 -29.51 3.50 -13.40
CA ILE A 381 -28.66 2.37 -13.02
C ILE A 381 -29.47 1.37 -12.19
N GLN A 382 -29.03 0.10 -12.16
CA GLN A 382 -29.63 -0.98 -11.36
C GLN A 382 -31.10 -1.25 -11.69
N ASP A 383 -31.37 -1.61 -12.94
CA ASP A 383 -32.74 -1.82 -13.45
C ASP A 383 -33.69 -0.66 -13.13
N GLY A 384 -33.12 0.55 -13.08
CA GLY A 384 -33.78 1.84 -12.85
C GLY A 384 -34.11 2.21 -11.41
N LYS A 385 -33.62 1.48 -10.41
CA LYS A 385 -33.85 1.82 -8.98
C LYS A 385 -33.24 3.15 -8.55
N ILE A 386 -32.18 3.58 -9.23
CA ILE A 386 -31.53 4.87 -9.01
C ILE A 386 -31.45 5.60 -10.35
N ALA A 387 -31.88 6.85 -10.35
CA ALA A 387 -31.76 7.76 -11.48
C ALA A 387 -30.67 8.80 -11.21
N VAL A 388 -29.88 9.12 -12.23
CA VAL A 388 -28.80 10.12 -12.14
C VAL A 388 -29.22 11.37 -12.91
N TYR A 389 -29.21 12.52 -12.24
CA TYR A 389 -29.52 13.82 -12.85
C TYR A 389 -28.32 14.75 -12.82
N LYS A 390 -28.19 15.62 -13.82
CA LYS A 390 -27.20 16.71 -13.89
C LYS A 390 -27.87 18.05 -13.64
N PHE A 391 -27.22 18.94 -12.89
CA PHE A 391 -27.69 20.31 -12.62
C PHE A 391 -26.53 21.31 -12.50
N GLU A 392 -26.80 22.60 -12.68
CA GLU A 392 -25.75 23.65 -12.77
C GLU A 392 -25.81 24.73 -11.68
N LYS A 393 -26.95 24.97 -11.05
CA LYS A 393 -27.08 26.02 -10.01
C LYS A 393 -27.61 25.46 -8.71
N GLN A 394 -28.83 24.98 -8.73
CA GLN A 394 -29.51 24.39 -7.59
C GLN A 394 -30.47 23.33 -8.07
N VAL A 395 -30.73 22.34 -7.23
CA VAL A 395 -31.77 21.34 -7.46
C VAL A 395 -32.47 21.04 -6.15
N SER A 396 -33.79 20.83 -6.22
CA SER A 396 -34.58 20.36 -5.09
C SER A 396 -35.03 18.93 -5.34
N VAL A 397 -34.87 18.07 -4.35
CA VAL A 397 -35.36 16.69 -4.37
C VAL A 397 -36.33 16.49 -3.20
N ARG A 398 -37.46 15.83 -3.45
CA ARG A 398 -38.56 15.71 -2.49
C ARG A 398 -38.95 14.25 -2.26
N ASN A 399 -39.17 13.92 -0.99
CA ASN A 399 -39.80 12.68 -0.55
C ASN A 399 -40.62 13.05 0.70
N TYR A 400 -41.92 13.29 0.52
CA TYR A 400 -42.76 13.95 1.51
C TYR A 400 -42.65 13.30 2.91
N PRO A 401 -42.47 14.09 3.99
CA PRO A 401 -42.47 15.56 4.06
C PRO A 401 -41.09 16.22 3.79
N GLN A 402 -40.09 15.47 3.35
CA GLN A 402 -38.72 15.97 3.17
C GLN A 402 -38.55 16.70 1.84
N THR A 403 -37.81 17.81 1.90
CA THR A 403 -37.27 18.50 0.74
C THR A 403 -35.80 18.78 1.01
N ILE A 404 -34.93 18.28 0.15
CA ILE A 404 -33.50 18.53 0.20
C ILE A 404 -33.16 19.48 -0.94
N LYS A 405 -32.45 20.57 -0.62
CA LYS A 405 -31.92 21.50 -1.60
C LYS A 405 -30.40 21.33 -1.69
N PHE A 406 -29.90 21.27 -2.91
CA PHE A 406 -28.47 21.29 -3.21
C PHE A 406 -28.16 22.57 -3.97
N SER A 407 -27.03 23.21 -3.66
CA SER A 407 -26.58 24.46 -4.27
C SER A 407 -25.13 24.37 -4.71
N LEU A 408 -24.83 24.84 -5.92
CA LEU A 408 -23.49 24.86 -6.54
C LEU A 408 -22.87 26.25 -6.57
N THR A 409 -23.48 27.24 -5.92
CA THR A 409 -23.04 28.65 -5.94
C THR A 409 -22.52 29.15 -4.60
N VAL A 410 -22.30 28.26 -3.63
CA VAL A 410 -22.00 28.63 -2.24
C VAL A 410 -20.71 27.96 -1.79
N GLU A 411 -19.72 28.74 -1.39
CA GLU A 411 -18.46 28.18 -0.89
C GLU A 411 -18.62 27.54 0.49
N PRO A 412 -18.12 26.30 0.69
CA PRO A 412 -18.13 25.67 2.00
C PRO A 412 -17.30 26.42 3.04
N GLN A 413 -17.88 26.66 4.21
CA GLN A 413 -17.21 27.38 5.32
C GLN A 413 -16.57 26.45 6.35
N PHE A 414 -17.15 25.26 6.54
CA PHE A 414 -16.69 24.31 7.55
C PHE A 414 -16.87 22.86 7.11
N ASP A 415 -16.22 21.98 7.85
CA ASP A 415 -16.37 20.54 7.81
C ASP A 415 -16.74 20.02 9.21
N TRP A 416 -17.42 18.87 9.30
CA TRP A 416 -17.87 18.34 10.59
C TRP A 416 -17.68 16.82 10.72
N PHE A 417 -17.57 16.37 11.98
CA PHE A 417 -17.54 14.97 12.35
C PHE A 417 -18.41 14.73 13.59
N VAL A 418 -19.24 13.70 13.55
CA VAL A 418 -20.07 13.27 14.67
C VAL A 418 -19.46 12.05 15.34
N ASN A 419 -19.07 12.18 16.60
CA ASN A 419 -18.47 11.11 17.37
C ASN A 419 -19.51 10.03 17.70
N SER A 420 -19.33 8.85 17.10
CA SER A 420 -20.14 7.67 17.33
C SER A 420 -19.40 6.72 18.27
N VAL A 421 -20.03 6.36 19.39
CA VAL A 421 -19.53 5.32 20.29
C VAL A 421 -20.46 4.13 20.15
N MET A 422 -20.09 3.23 19.25
CA MET A 422 -20.84 2.01 18.99
C MET A 422 -20.53 0.97 20.08
N PRO A 423 -21.55 0.30 20.67
CA PRO A 423 -21.33 -0.80 21.59
C PRO A 423 -20.43 -1.88 20.99
N SER A 424 -19.52 -2.43 21.79
CA SER A 424 -18.53 -3.44 21.36
C SER A 424 -19.15 -4.72 20.78
N TRP A 425 -20.45 -4.90 20.94
CA TRP A 425 -21.21 -6.06 20.53
C TRP A 425 -21.93 -5.88 19.18
N ILE A 426 -21.90 -4.67 18.62
CA ILE A 426 -22.31 -4.34 17.25
C ILE A 426 -21.05 -4.32 16.40
N LYS A 427 -21.08 -5.01 15.26
CA LYS A 427 -20.01 -4.96 14.25
C LYS A 427 -20.17 -3.73 13.37
N ASP A 428 -21.37 -3.51 12.85
CA ASP A 428 -21.68 -2.38 11.97
C ASP A 428 -23.20 -2.09 11.90
N ALA A 429 -23.54 -0.94 11.31
CA ALA A 429 -24.91 -0.43 11.21
C ALA A 429 -25.10 0.47 9.97
N ASN A 430 -26.36 0.64 9.55
CA ASN A 430 -26.76 1.54 8.46
C ASN A 430 -26.83 3.03 8.84
N TYR A 431 -26.67 3.37 10.13
CA TYR A 431 -26.60 4.74 10.64
C TYR A 431 -25.51 4.84 11.70
N LYS A 432 -24.93 6.03 11.88
CA LYS A 432 -24.07 6.34 13.03
C LYS A 432 -24.84 6.15 14.34
N ILE A 433 -24.31 5.36 15.26
CA ILE A 433 -24.95 5.03 16.55
C ILE A 433 -24.40 5.91 17.67
N VAL A 434 -25.29 6.43 18.50
CA VAL A 434 -24.93 7.13 19.76
C VAL A 434 -25.78 6.58 20.91
N GLN A 435 -25.25 6.59 22.14
CA GLN A 435 -25.99 6.19 23.35
C GLN A 435 -26.50 7.39 24.17
N ARG A 436 -26.04 8.59 23.81
CA ARG A 436 -26.31 9.86 24.51
C ARG A 436 -26.19 11.01 23.51
N LYS A 437 -26.35 12.25 24.00
CA LYS A 437 -26.07 13.47 23.21
C LYS A 437 -24.73 13.31 22.46
N PRO A 438 -24.72 13.40 21.11
CA PRO A 438 -23.50 13.24 20.34
C PRO A 438 -22.47 14.32 20.67
N THR A 439 -21.18 14.00 20.53
CA THR A 439 -20.13 15.02 20.47
C THR A 439 -19.86 15.34 19.01
N ILE A 440 -19.89 16.62 18.63
CA ILE A 440 -19.68 17.07 17.25
C ILE A 440 -18.43 17.94 17.22
N TYR A 441 -17.56 17.66 16.25
CA TYR A 441 -16.33 18.41 16.00
C TYR A 441 -16.45 19.13 14.67
N PHE A 442 -15.97 20.37 14.62
CA PHE A 442 -15.99 21.20 13.43
C PHE A 442 -14.57 21.61 13.04
N TYR A 443 -14.32 21.72 11.74
CA TYR A 443 -13.02 22.05 11.17
C TYR A 443 -13.18 23.08 10.04
N ASN A 444 -12.20 23.95 9.88
CA ASN A 444 -12.16 24.89 8.76
C ASN A 444 -11.51 24.26 7.52
N ASN A 445 -11.43 25.01 6.42
CA ASN A 445 -10.82 24.55 5.16
C ASN A 445 -9.32 24.21 5.29
N THR A 446 -8.63 24.69 6.33
CA THR A 446 -7.23 24.32 6.62
C THR A 446 -7.11 23.06 7.48
N GLY A 447 -8.21 22.47 7.93
CA GLY A 447 -8.25 21.31 8.83
C GLY A 447 -8.05 21.67 10.31
N ALA A 448 -8.06 22.96 10.67
CA ALA A 448 -7.96 23.40 12.05
C ALA A 448 -9.33 23.34 12.74
N ARG A 449 -9.35 22.98 14.02
CA ARG A 449 -10.57 22.82 14.82
C ARG A 449 -11.26 24.17 15.06
N ILE A 450 -12.56 24.24 14.77
CA ILE A 450 -13.45 25.36 15.05
C ILE A 450 -14.17 25.06 16.36
N ASN A 451 -14.01 25.92 17.36
CA ASN A 451 -14.63 25.73 18.68
C ASN A 451 -15.90 26.57 18.87
N ASN A 452 -16.05 27.70 18.16
CA ASN A 452 -17.15 28.64 18.30
C ASN A 452 -17.65 29.10 16.91
N GLY A 453 -18.88 29.63 16.83
CA GLY A 453 -19.41 30.25 15.61
C GLY A 453 -20.29 29.36 14.74
N ILE A 454 -20.63 28.15 15.20
CA ILE A 454 -21.54 27.23 14.50
C ILE A 454 -22.72 26.93 15.41
N GLU A 455 -23.90 27.40 14.98
CA GLU A 455 -25.15 27.09 15.65
C GLU A 455 -25.59 25.67 15.31
N GLN A 456 -26.09 24.95 16.31
CA GLN A 456 -26.42 23.54 16.20
C GLN A 456 -27.87 23.32 16.61
N TYR A 457 -28.58 22.54 15.81
CA TYR A 457 -29.97 22.17 16.04
C TYR A 457 -30.19 20.69 15.75
N TYR A 458 -31.23 20.12 16.33
CA TYR A 458 -31.65 18.75 16.05
C TYR A 458 -33.17 18.60 16.07
N ARG A 459 -33.67 17.55 15.42
CA ARG A 459 -35.07 17.12 15.50
C ARG A 459 -35.20 15.63 15.21
N LYS A 460 -36.33 15.02 15.59
CA LYS A 460 -36.66 13.65 15.18
C LYS A 460 -36.82 13.57 13.66
N TYR A 461 -36.21 12.56 13.03
CA TYR A 461 -36.24 12.37 11.58
C TYR A 461 -37.68 12.22 11.08
N LYS A 462 -37.99 12.85 9.93
CA LYS A 462 -39.34 12.93 9.33
C LYS A 462 -40.42 13.51 10.26
N SER A 463 -40.06 14.14 11.37
CA SER A 463 -41.02 14.87 12.21
C SER A 463 -41.35 16.25 11.64
N ALA A 464 -42.62 16.66 11.75
CA ALA A 464 -43.05 18.04 11.51
C ALA A 464 -42.69 18.99 12.68
N SER A 465 -42.05 18.47 13.75
CA SER A 465 -41.60 19.26 14.89
C SER A 465 -40.60 20.36 14.50
N GLU A 466 -40.62 21.44 15.27
CA GLU A 466 -39.63 22.51 15.19
C GLU A 466 -38.22 22.03 15.53
N TRP A 467 -37.22 22.75 15.01
CA TRP A 467 -35.81 22.51 15.32
C TRP A 467 -35.51 22.89 16.77
N ILE A 468 -34.94 21.96 17.53
CA ILE A 468 -34.53 22.17 18.92
C ILE A 468 -33.07 22.60 18.94
N SER A 469 -32.74 23.64 19.70
CA SER A 469 -31.35 24.05 19.94
C SER A 469 -30.56 22.90 20.59
N TYR A 470 -29.35 22.62 20.10
CA TYR A 470 -28.54 21.47 20.52
C TYR A 470 -28.23 21.42 22.03
N ASN A 471 -28.24 22.57 22.71
CA ASN A 471 -28.01 22.67 24.14
C ASN A 471 -29.28 22.50 25.00
N HIS A 472 -30.43 22.35 24.37
CA HIS A 472 -31.73 22.21 25.01
C HIS A 472 -32.40 20.87 24.65
N GLY A 473 -33.28 20.38 25.52
CA GLY A 473 -34.08 19.17 25.29
C GLY A 473 -33.39 17.85 25.65
N ILE A 474 -34.16 16.76 25.54
CA ILE A 474 -33.77 15.40 25.94
C ILE A 474 -33.57 14.54 24.69
N TRP A 475 -32.48 13.78 24.67
CA TRP A 475 -32.15 12.84 23.61
C TRP A 475 -32.76 11.48 23.90
N GLU A 476 -34.00 11.29 23.45
CA GLU A 476 -34.68 9.99 23.51
C GLU A 476 -34.15 9.03 22.44
N VAL A 477 -34.52 7.75 22.53
CA VAL A 477 -34.22 6.74 21.52
C VAL A 477 -34.90 7.12 20.19
N GLY A 478 -34.16 7.03 19.09
CA GLY A 478 -34.69 7.34 17.75
C GLY A 478 -33.64 7.85 16.77
N LEU A 479 -34.05 8.00 15.51
CA LEU A 479 -33.29 8.65 14.46
C LEU A 479 -33.48 10.17 14.53
N TYR A 480 -32.38 10.90 14.53
CA TYR A 480 -32.35 12.36 14.56
C TYR A 480 -31.70 12.93 13.32
N GLU A 481 -32.23 14.06 12.87
CA GLU A 481 -31.59 14.95 11.89
C GLU A 481 -30.89 16.08 12.65
N LEU A 482 -29.64 16.33 12.29
CA LEU A 482 -28.81 17.41 12.81
C LEU A 482 -28.75 18.53 11.77
N LYS A 483 -28.76 19.78 12.24
CA LYS A 483 -28.58 20.98 11.40
C LYS A 483 -27.49 21.86 11.99
N PHE A 484 -26.57 22.29 11.12
CA PHE A 484 -25.46 23.17 11.45
C PHE A 484 -25.59 24.46 10.64
N VAL A 485 -25.51 25.61 11.32
CA VAL A 485 -25.66 26.92 10.69
C VAL A 485 -24.42 27.77 10.97
N CYS A 486 -23.80 28.28 9.91
CA CYS A 486 -22.70 29.23 9.98
C CYS A 486 -22.86 30.26 8.85
N ASP A 487 -22.88 31.55 9.17
CA ASP A 487 -23.02 32.65 8.20
C ASP A 487 -24.19 32.47 7.21
N GLY A 488 -25.31 31.91 7.68
CA GLY A 488 -26.52 31.66 6.86
C GLY A 488 -26.46 30.42 5.98
N ILE A 489 -25.35 29.67 5.98
CA ILE A 489 -25.22 28.38 5.29
C ILE A 489 -25.69 27.27 6.24
N GLU A 490 -26.61 26.43 5.75
CA GLU A 490 -27.15 25.29 6.48
C GLU A 490 -26.62 23.96 5.93
N GLU A 491 -26.02 23.15 6.81
CA GLU A 491 -25.58 21.78 6.53
C GLU A 491 -26.24 20.78 7.49
N PHE A 492 -26.32 19.51 7.10
CA PHE A 492 -27.13 18.50 7.81
C PHE A 492 -26.43 17.14 7.92
N ASP A 493 -26.74 16.40 9.00
CA ASP A 493 -26.26 15.03 9.22
C ASP A 493 -27.32 14.22 10.01
N LYS A 494 -27.10 12.92 10.22
CA LYS A 494 -28.04 12.03 10.92
C LYS A 494 -27.32 11.12 11.91
N VAL A 495 -28.01 10.86 13.02
CA VAL A 495 -27.56 9.92 14.05
C VAL A 495 -28.72 9.13 14.61
N PHE A 496 -28.49 7.86 14.88
CA PHE A 496 -29.44 7.01 15.58
C PHE A 496 -29.05 6.90 17.05
N ASN A 497 -29.89 7.43 17.93
CA ASN A 497 -29.69 7.30 19.37
C ASN A 497 -30.35 6.02 19.88
N ILE A 498 -29.55 5.13 20.44
CA ILE A 498 -30.03 3.88 21.05
C ILE A 498 -30.21 4.01 22.57
N GLY A 499 -29.86 5.15 23.17
CA GLY A 499 -29.99 5.36 24.62
C GLY A 499 -29.24 4.30 25.44
N GLN A 500 -29.94 3.72 26.41
CA GLN A 500 -29.43 2.63 27.26
C GLN A 500 -29.76 1.22 26.72
N PHE A 501 -30.09 1.10 25.42
CA PHE A 501 -30.35 -0.19 24.79
C PHE A 501 -29.12 -1.10 24.90
N ASN A 502 -29.33 -2.28 25.47
CA ASN A 502 -28.26 -3.27 25.69
C ASN A 502 -28.81 -4.68 25.53
N ARG A 503 -27.95 -5.69 25.72
CA ARG A 503 -28.34 -7.10 25.63
C ARG A 503 -27.66 -7.96 26.68
N THR A 504 -28.35 -9.03 27.10
CA THR A 504 -27.74 -10.21 27.71
C THR A 504 -27.75 -11.35 26.69
N VAL A 505 -26.73 -12.21 26.77
CA VAL A 505 -26.57 -13.33 25.84
C VAL A 505 -26.36 -14.60 26.62
N TYR A 506 -27.19 -15.60 26.33
CA TYR A 506 -26.98 -16.99 26.72
C TYR A 506 -26.64 -17.77 25.47
N SER A 507 -25.41 -18.25 25.37
CA SER A 507 -24.94 -18.97 24.19
C SER A 507 -24.25 -20.27 24.55
N ASN A 508 -24.44 -21.25 23.68
CA ASN A 508 -23.64 -22.47 23.62
C ASN A 508 -22.99 -22.56 22.22
N LEU A 509 -22.47 -23.74 21.87
CA LEU A 509 -21.87 -23.94 20.56
C LEU A 509 -22.89 -23.68 19.43
N ASN A 510 -24.11 -24.18 19.47
CA ASN A 510 -25.00 -24.20 18.28
C ASN A 510 -26.24 -23.30 18.40
N GLN A 511 -26.52 -22.79 19.60
CA GLN A 511 -27.67 -21.95 19.89
C GLN A 511 -27.27 -20.72 20.70
N ILE A 512 -27.97 -19.62 20.43
CA ILE A 512 -27.88 -18.37 21.18
C ILE A 512 -29.28 -17.91 21.52
N GLU A 513 -29.46 -17.42 22.74
CA GLU A 513 -30.61 -16.65 23.17
C GLU A 513 -30.10 -15.25 23.56
N ILE A 514 -30.64 -14.22 22.90
CA ILE A 514 -30.32 -12.82 23.15
C ILE A 514 -31.55 -12.16 23.74
N SER A 515 -31.46 -11.69 24.98
CA SER A 515 -32.49 -10.88 25.63
C SER A 515 -32.06 -9.41 25.64
N PHE A 516 -32.93 -8.53 25.12
CA PHE A 516 -32.66 -7.11 24.99
C PHE A 516 -33.16 -6.33 26.21
N ILE A 517 -32.32 -5.43 26.72
CA ILE A 517 -32.58 -4.59 27.91
C ILE A 517 -32.90 -3.17 27.46
N ASN A 518 -33.88 -2.54 28.11
CA ASN A 518 -34.43 -1.21 27.80
C ASN A 518 -34.95 -1.05 26.35
N PRO A 519 -35.80 -1.96 25.83
CA PRO A 519 -36.34 -1.85 24.47
C PRO A 519 -37.57 -0.92 24.40
N GLU A 520 -37.81 -0.04 25.38
CA GLU A 520 -38.98 0.84 25.36
C GLU A 520 -39.01 1.67 24.06
N ASN A 521 -40.17 1.69 23.40
CA ASN A 521 -40.38 2.31 22.09
C ASN A 521 -39.61 1.69 20.90
N LEU A 522 -39.00 0.52 21.09
CA LEU A 522 -38.33 -0.25 20.04
C LEU A 522 -39.07 -1.55 19.75
N SER A 523 -39.16 -1.92 18.46
CA SER A 523 -39.60 -3.23 18.00
C SER A 523 -38.42 -3.94 17.35
N ILE A 524 -38.12 -5.14 17.83
CA ILE A 524 -36.95 -5.91 17.44
C ILE A 524 -37.38 -7.06 16.55
N GLN A 525 -36.72 -7.19 15.40
CA GLN A 525 -36.96 -8.24 14.41
C GLN A 525 -35.62 -8.78 13.91
N ALA A 526 -35.61 -10.05 13.51
CA ALA A 526 -34.47 -10.66 12.84
C ALA A 526 -34.98 -11.71 11.85
N GLU A 527 -34.22 -11.91 10.79
CA GLU A 527 -34.57 -12.81 9.70
C GLU A 527 -33.63 -14.02 9.69
N SER A 528 -34.19 -15.18 9.34
CA SER A 528 -33.41 -16.41 9.16
C SER A 528 -32.56 -16.31 7.89
N THR A 529 -31.41 -16.94 7.90
CA THR A 529 -30.46 -16.99 6.78
C THR A 529 -30.10 -18.45 6.47
N PRO A 530 -29.38 -18.74 5.37
CA PRO A 530 -28.86 -20.08 5.14
C PRO A 530 -27.98 -20.60 6.30
N LEU A 531 -27.33 -19.71 7.06
CA LEU A 531 -26.44 -20.07 8.17
C LEU A 531 -27.16 -20.35 9.49
N TYR A 532 -28.32 -19.71 9.73
CA TYR A 532 -29.04 -19.84 11.00
C TYR A 532 -30.55 -19.59 10.86
N GLN A 533 -31.32 -20.24 11.72
CA GLN A 533 -32.74 -19.97 11.95
C GLN A 533 -32.94 -19.06 13.16
N VAL A 534 -33.94 -18.19 13.06
CA VAL A 534 -34.35 -17.29 14.14
C VAL A 534 -35.75 -17.65 14.63
N GLN A 535 -35.89 -17.80 15.94
CA GLN A 535 -37.17 -17.95 16.63
C GLN A 535 -37.34 -16.82 17.64
N LYS A 536 -38.49 -16.14 17.60
CA LYS A 536 -38.87 -15.17 18.63
C LYS A 536 -39.45 -15.92 19.84
N LEU A 537 -38.81 -15.81 21.00
CA LEU A 537 -39.27 -16.45 22.24
C LEU A 537 -40.28 -15.56 22.96
N ASP A 538 -39.99 -14.26 23.02
CA ASP A 538 -40.87 -13.20 23.53
C ASP A 538 -40.58 -11.87 22.78
N ASP A 539 -41.21 -10.76 23.18
CA ASP A 539 -41.03 -9.46 22.51
C ASP A 539 -39.61 -8.89 22.55
N ASN A 540 -38.81 -9.31 23.54
CA ASN A 540 -37.47 -8.82 23.81
C ASN A 540 -36.41 -9.92 23.74
N THR A 541 -36.76 -11.16 23.41
CA THR A 541 -35.85 -12.30 23.36
C THR A 541 -35.90 -13.03 22.03
N LEU A 542 -34.74 -13.13 21.38
CA LEU A 542 -34.56 -13.85 20.12
C LEU A 542 -33.63 -15.04 20.31
N LYS A 543 -34.01 -16.18 19.75
CA LYS A 543 -33.22 -17.40 19.69
C LYS A 543 -32.68 -17.62 18.28
N TYR A 544 -31.37 -17.79 18.17
CA TYR A 544 -30.66 -18.14 16.94
C TYR A 544 -30.15 -19.57 17.03
N THR A 545 -30.41 -20.39 16.01
CA THR A 545 -29.95 -21.77 15.91
C THR A 545 -29.19 -21.96 14.61
N ILE A 546 -27.98 -22.52 14.66
CA ILE A 546 -27.16 -22.76 13.46
C ILE A 546 -27.77 -23.90 12.63
N ASN A 547 -27.83 -23.70 11.32
CA ASN A 547 -28.36 -24.70 10.39
C ASN A 547 -27.29 -25.75 10.00
N ASP A 548 -26.05 -25.30 9.83
CA ASP A 548 -24.91 -26.12 9.39
C ASP A 548 -23.76 -25.96 10.38
N ILE A 549 -23.41 -27.01 11.12
CA ILE A 549 -22.40 -26.97 12.18
C ILE A 549 -21.00 -26.71 11.61
N GLU A 550 -20.76 -27.02 10.33
CA GLU A 550 -19.49 -26.74 9.65
C GLU A 550 -19.35 -25.27 9.24
N LYS A 551 -20.45 -24.51 9.21
CA LYS A 551 -20.46 -23.09 8.83
C LYS A 551 -20.83 -22.21 10.01
N ARG A 552 -19.98 -21.25 10.32
CA ARG A 552 -20.13 -20.39 11.51
C ARG A 552 -20.44 -18.97 11.09
N PRO A 553 -21.64 -18.43 11.41
CA PRO A 553 -21.94 -17.05 11.09
C PRO A 553 -20.99 -16.13 11.88
N SER A 554 -20.27 -15.26 11.17
CA SER A 554 -19.43 -14.22 11.78
C SER A 554 -20.26 -13.06 12.34
N VAL A 555 -21.51 -12.90 11.90
CA VAL A 555 -22.45 -11.88 12.36
C VAL A 555 -23.88 -12.40 12.44
N LEU A 556 -24.69 -11.76 13.28
CA LEU A 556 -26.14 -11.96 13.33
C LEU A 556 -26.86 -10.68 12.93
N ARG A 557 -27.85 -10.77 12.05
CA ARG A 557 -28.62 -9.63 11.55
C ARG A 557 -29.77 -9.27 12.50
N LEU A 558 -29.88 -7.99 12.84
CA LEU A 558 -30.94 -7.45 13.69
C LEU A 558 -31.54 -6.18 13.08
N ASN A 559 -32.87 -6.10 13.04
CA ASN A 559 -33.63 -4.93 12.62
C ASN A 559 -34.34 -4.33 13.84
N ILE A 560 -34.11 -3.05 14.10
CA ILE A 560 -34.74 -2.29 15.17
C ILE A 560 -35.61 -1.20 14.55
N HIS A 561 -36.91 -1.26 14.85
CA HIS A 561 -37.88 -0.25 14.44
C HIS A 561 -38.23 0.64 15.63
N VAL A 562 -38.23 1.95 15.41
CA VAL A 562 -38.67 2.91 16.43
C VAL A 562 -40.15 3.19 16.21
N GLN A 563 -40.95 3.13 17.26
CA GLN A 563 -42.36 3.50 17.19
C GLN A 563 -42.50 4.91 16.61
N ASN A 564 -43.42 5.08 15.65
CA ASN A 564 -43.77 6.37 15.03
C ASN A 564 -42.68 7.05 14.17
N GLN A 565 -41.56 6.41 13.82
CA GLN A 565 -40.55 6.99 12.92
C GLN A 565 -40.45 6.34 11.54
N GLY A 566 -41.10 5.19 11.30
CA GLY A 566 -41.14 4.53 9.98
C GLY A 566 -39.75 4.17 9.41
N THR A 567 -38.69 4.22 10.22
CA THR A 567 -37.31 3.96 9.85
C THR A 567 -36.74 2.80 10.65
N THR A 568 -35.98 1.95 9.97
CA THR A 568 -35.34 0.77 10.56
C THR A 568 -33.85 1.00 10.73
N LEU A 569 -33.37 0.83 11.96
CA LEU A 569 -31.95 0.64 12.24
C LEU A 569 -31.61 -0.82 11.99
N ARG A 570 -30.73 -1.09 11.04
CA ARG A 570 -30.26 -2.43 10.71
C ARG A 570 -28.85 -2.58 11.27
N LEU A 571 -28.64 -3.65 12.01
CA LEU A 571 -27.41 -3.94 12.74
C LEU A 571 -26.88 -5.31 12.35
N ASN A 572 -25.57 -5.41 12.17
CA ASN A 572 -24.87 -6.68 12.26
C ASN A 572 -24.26 -6.79 13.66
N LEU A 573 -24.74 -7.74 14.44
CA LEU A 573 -24.19 -8.07 15.75
C LEU A 573 -22.96 -8.94 15.58
N ILE A 574 -21.93 -8.71 16.39
CA ILE A 574 -20.84 -9.67 16.52
C ILE A 574 -21.43 -10.99 17.01
N SER A 575 -21.12 -12.06 16.29
CA SER A 575 -21.59 -13.41 16.57
C SER A 575 -21.16 -13.86 17.98
N PRO A 576 -22.11 -14.08 18.91
CA PRO A 576 -21.78 -14.36 20.30
C PRO A 576 -21.82 -15.86 20.62
N PHE A 577 -21.71 -16.75 19.62
CA PHE A 577 -21.54 -18.19 19.88
C PHE A 577 -20.27 -18.39 20.72
N LYS A 578 -20.35 -19.27 21.73
CA LYS A 578 -19.17 -19.55 22.58
C LYS A 578 -18.19 -20.43 21.83
N GLY A 579 -16.90 -20.20 22.08
CA GLY A 579 -15.82 -20.98 21.49
C GLY A 579 -14.88 -20.16 20.62
N LEU A 580 -13.87 -20.84 20.10
CA LEU A 580 -12.85 -20.26 19.25
C LEU A 580 -12.85 -21.00 17.91
N GLU A 581 -13.14 -20.28 16.84
CA GLU A 581 -13.15 -20.84 15.49
C GLU A 581 -12.35 -19.96 14.53
N ILE A 582 -11.66 -20.60 13.60
CA ILE A 582 -11.15 -19.92 12.41
C ILE A 582 -12.13 -20.22 11.30
N ILE A 583 -12.60 -19.18 10.62
CA ILE A 583 -13.43 -19.30 9.43
C ILE A 583 -12.68 -18.76 8.21
N ASP A 584 -12.95 -19.33 7.04
CA ASP A 584 -12.49 -18.82 5.76
C ASP A 584 -13.38 -17.67 5.23
N SER A 585 -13.16 -17.27 3.97
CA SER A 585 -13.96 -16.23 3.30
C SER A 585 -15.44 -16.59 3.14
N ASP A 586 -15.78 -17.87 3.10
CA ASP A 586 -17.13 -18.39 2.88
C ASP A 586 -17.85 -18.73 4.20
N ASN A 587 -17.24 -18.38 5.35
CA ASN A 587 -17.67 -18.72 6.70
C ASN A 587 -17.61 -20.24 7.02
N LYS A 588 -16.83 -21.02 6.26
CA LYS A 588 -16.57 -22.41 6.59
C LYS A 588 -15.55 -22.48 7.72
N THR A 589 -15.81 -23.34 8.70
CA THR A 589 -14.90 -23.59 9.81
C THR A 589 -13.66 -24.33 9.31
N VAL A 590 -12.49 -23.84 9.70
CA VAL A 590 -11.19 -24.45 9.37
C VAL A 590 -10.85 -25.47 10.45
N ASN A 591 -10.60 -26.71 10.02
CA ASN A 591 -10.14 -27.76 10.92
C ASN A 591 -8.63 -27.67 11.18
N GLU A 592 -8.15 -28.21 12.30
CA GLU A 592 -6.72 -28.13 12.69
C GLU A 592 -5.77 -28.93 11.77
N ASP A 593 -6.30 -29.93 11.08
CA ASP A 593 -5.62 -30.72 10.06
C ASP A 593 -5.57 -30.03 8.69
N GLU A 594 -6.36 -28.97 8.48
CA GLU A 594 -6.31 -28.19 7.24
C GLU A 594 -5.04 -27.32 7.19
N GLU A 595 -4.34 -27.37 6.05
CA GLU A 595 -3.19 -26.53 5.81
C GLU A 595 -3.62 -25.16 5.28
N LEU A 596 -3.14 -24.10 5.94
CA LEU A 596 -3.39 -22.71 5.57
C LEU A 596 -2.26 -22.18 4.71
N PHE A 597 -2.57 -21.40 3.68
CA PHE A 597 -1.59 -20.86 2.74
C PHE A 597 -1.51 -19.34 2.82
N VAL A 598 -0.31 -18.79 2.98
CA VAL A 598 -0.07 -17.35 3.22
C VAL A 598 -0.70 -16.46 2.16
N ASP A 599 -0.61 -16.86 0.89
CA ASP A 599 -1.17 -16.20 -0.28
C ASP A 599 -2.70 -16.24 -0.36
N ASN A 600 -3.35 -17.08 0.46
CA ASN A 600 -4.81 -17.19 0.55
C ASN A 600 -5.36 -16.91 1.96
N LEU A 601 -4.59 -16.29 2.87
CA LEU A 601 -5.12 -15.93 4.20
C LEU A 601 -6.12 -14.77 4.17
N TYR A 602 -6.27 -14.11 3.02
CA TYR A 602 -7.21 -13.02 2.86
C TYR A 602 -8.65 -13.50 3.05
N GLY A 603 -9.34 -12.96 4.05
CA GLY A 603 -10.71 -13.36 4.40
C GLY A 603 -10.81 -14.37 5.53
N TYR A 604 -9.70 -14.98 5.94
CA TYR A 604 -9.67 -15.84 7.13
C TYR A 604 -9.75 -15.02 8.41
N ARG A 605 -10.64 -15.43 9.33
CA ARG A 605 -10.94 -14.70 10.56
C ARG A 605 -10.97 -15.63 11.76
N ILE A 606 -10.32 -15.22 12.84
CA ILE A 606 -10.47 -15.81 14.17
C ILE A 606 -11.71 -15.18 14.80
N ILE A 607 -12.66 -16.03 15.22
CA ILE A 607 -13.85 -15.66 15.99
C ILE A 607 -13.61 -16.08 17.44
N THR A 608 -13.81 -15.17 18.39
CA THR A 608 -13.62 -15.40 19.82
C THR A 608 -14.79 -14.89 20.66
N ASP A 609 -15.09 -15.57 21.77
CA ASP A 609 -16.04 -15.14 22.79
C ASP A 609 -15.38 -14.22 23.82
N LYS A 610 -15.18 -12.95 23.44
CA LYS A 610 -14.52 -11.94 24.28
C LYS A 610 -15.15 -11.63 25.64
N THR A 611 -16.32 -12.19 25.94
CA THR A 611 -17.04 -11.89 27.17
C THR A 611 -16.38 -12.55 28.38
N ASP A 612 -15.72 -13.70 28.21
CA ASP A 612 -15.34 -14.58 29.33
C ASP A 612 -13.82 -14.82 29.41
N HIS A 613 -13.06 -14.64 28.31
CA HIS A 613 -11.66 -15.07 28.23
C HIS A 613 -10.74 -14.08 27.50
N TYR A 614 -9.46 -14.09 27.87
CA TYR A 614 -8.38 -13.43 27.13
C TYR A 614 -7.69 -14.42 26.22
N TYR A 615 -7.66 -14.13 24.92
CA TYR A 615 -7.08 -14.97 23.89
C TYR A 615 -5.75 -14.43 23.38
N PHE A 616 -4.88 -15.34 22.95
CA PHE A 616 -3.55 -15.03 22.41
C PHE A 616 -3.27 -15.88 21.17
N ALA A 617 -2.69 -15.27 20.13
CA ALA A 617 -2.13 -15.98 18.99
C ALA A 617 -0.61 -16.09 19.15
N THR A 618 -0.09 -17.32 19.11
CA THR A 618 1.34 -17.62 19.20
C THR A 618 1.83 -18.25 17.91
N PHE A 619 2.85 -17.66 17.30
CA PHE A 619 3.46 -18.13 16.05
C PHE A 619 4.89 -18.63 16.28
N TRP A 620 5.26 -19.75 15.66
CA TRP A 620 6.65 -20.21 15.61
C TRP A 620 6.95 -21.00 14.34
N ASN A 621 8.22 -21.06 13.95
CA ASN A 621 8.66 -21.92 12.85
C ASN A 621 8.79 -23.37 13.31
N ASN A 622 8.34 -24.34 12.50
CA ASN A 622 8.34 -25.75 12.86
C ASN A 622 9.73 -26.33 13.19
N ARG A 623 10.81 -25.78 12.60
CA ARG A 623 12.21 -26.14 12.90
C ARG A 623 12.74 -25.41 14.13
N TYR A 624 12.33 -24.16 14.32
CA TYR A 624 12.80 -23.30 15.42
C TYR A 624 11.70 -23.05 16.45
N LYS A 625 11.24 -24.12 17.10
CA LYS A 625 10.09 -24.13 18.04
C LYS A 625 10.25 -23.26 19.30
N HIS A 626 11.48 -22.85 19.61
CA HIS A 626 11.80 -21.99 20.74
C HIS A 626 11.47 -20.52 20.43
N ILE A 627 11.65 -20.07 19.18
CA ILE A 627 11.30 -18.70 18.78
C ILE A 627 9.78 -18.59 18.68
N ARG A 628 9.15 -17.96 19.68
CA ARG A 628 7.70 -17.81 19.76
C ARG A 628 7.30 -16.34 19.81
N LEU A 629 6.48 -15.92 18.87
CA LEU A 629 5.89 -14.58 18.85
C LEU A 629 4.44 -14.67 19.32
N THR A 630 4.11 -14.05 20.44
CA THR A 630 2.77 -14.14 21.07
C THR A 630 2.09 -12.78 21.12
N TYR A 631 0.84 -12.72 20.64
CA TYR A 631 0.06 -11.49 20.52
C TYR A 631 -1.30 -11.63 21.18
N PRO A 632 -1.76 -10.60 21.93
CA PRO A 632 -3.11 -10.59 22.45
C PRO A 632 -4.12 -10.42 21.32
N ILE A 633 -5.20 -11.20 21.36
CA ILE A 633 -6.35 -11.00 20.50
C ILE A 633 -7.24 -9.95 21.19
N SER A 634 -7.03 -8.68 20.83
CA SER A 634 -8.06 -7.62 20.94
C SER A 634 -9.21 -7.98 19.96
N LYS A 635 -10.38 -7.34 19.82
CA LYS A 635 -11.48 -7.79 18.90
C LYS A 635 -12.06 -9.24 19.02
N ALA A 636 -13.37 -9.33 18.85
CA ALA A 636 -14.05 -10.63 18.78
C ALA A 636 -13.85 -11.32 17.41
N ILE A 637 -13.59 -10.52 16.37
CA ILE A 637 -13.30 -10.96 15.00
C ILE A 637 -11.95 -10.36 14.62
N THR A 638 -10.96 -11.21 14.35
CA THR A 638 -9.59 -10.78 14.01
C THR A 638 -9.16 -11.43 12.71
N SER A 639 -8.72 -10.64 11.74
CA SER A 639 -8.21 -11.18 10.46
C SER A 639 -6.84 -11.82 10.68
N LEU A 640 -6.60 -13.00 10.08
CA LEU A 640 -5.28 -13.64 10.17
C LEU A 640 -4.17 -12.81 9.51
N VAL A 641 -4.52 -11.97 8.52
CA VAL A 641 -3.59 -11.07 7.84
C VAL A 641 -3.05 -9.98 8.78
N GLU A 642 -3.73 -9.67 9.89
CA GLU A 642 -3.20 -8.73 10.89
C GLU A 642 -1.82 -9.18 11.44
N PHE A 643 -1.54 -10.49 11.38
CA PHE A 643 -0.30 -11.11 11.86
C PHE A 643 0.78 -11.30 10.79
N GLU A 644 0.62 -10.69 9.60
CA GLU A 644 1.47 -10.96 8.43
C GLU A 644 2.97 -10.81 8.67
N ASP A 645 3.38 -9.70 9.26
CA ASP A 645 4.80 -9.45 9.52
C ASP A 645 5.41 -10.52 10.42
N TYR A 646 4.62 -11.10 11.33
CA TYR A 646 5.09 -12.09 12.27
C TYR A 646 5.34 -13.42 11.57
N TYR A 647 4.36 -13.99 10.88
CA TYR A 647 4.58 -15.25 10.18
C TYR A 647 5.59 -15.07 9.03
N ASN A 648 5.59 -13.95 8.31
CA ASN A 648 6.57 -13.67 7.27
C ASN A 648 8.00 -13.56 7.83
N SER A 649 8.18 -12.94 9.00
CA SER A 649 9.49 -12.92 9.67
C SER A 649 9.96 -14.31 10.08
N LEU A 650 9.05 -15.16 10.56
CA LEU A 650 9.37 -16.53 10.98
C LEU A 650 9.68 -17.45 9.79
N PHE A 651 9.02 -17.27 8.64
CA PHE A 651 9.35 -18.01 7.40
C PHE A 651 10.79 -17.73 6.95
N LYS A 652 11.27 -16.50 7.18
CA LYS A 652 12.63 -16.05 6.82
C LYS A 652 13.73 -16.57 7.74
N LEU A 653 13.40 -17.28 8.83
CA LEU A 653 14.39 -17.92 9.71
C LEU A 653 15.03 -19.16 9.06
N VAL A 654 14.30 -19.81 8.16
CA VAL A 654 14.76 -20.97 7.39
C VAL A 654 14.91 -20.54 5.92
N ASN A 655 15.62 -21.32 5.13
CA ASN A 655 15.60 -21.18 3.67
C ASN A 655 14.14 -21.16 3.17
N ILE A 656 13.77 -20.09 2.48
CA ILE A 656 12.41 -19.82 1.97
C ILE A 656 11.96 -20.90 0.97
N LEU A 657 12.91 -21.54 0.28
CA LEU A 657 12.63 -22.59 -0.71
C LEU A 657 12.63 -24.01 -0.11
N ASP A 658 12.72 -24.14 1.21
CA ASP A 658 12.62 -25.44 1.85
C ASP A 658 11.16 -25.86 1.95
N SER A 659 10.79 -26.98 1.32
CA SER A 659 9.41 -27.49 1.28
C SER A 659 8.87 -27.90 2.65
N SER A 660 9.74 -28.10 3.64
CA SER A 660 9.34 -28.37 5.02
C SER A 660 9.19 -27.11 5.87
N ASN A 661 9.50 -25.92 5.35
CA ASN A 661 9.36 -24.67 6.09
C ASN A 661 7.88 -24.35 6.31
N SER A 662 7.42 -24.44 7.56
CA SER A 662 6.04 -24.13 7.92
C SER A 662 5.99 -23.37 9.25
N ILE A 663 5.03 -22.47 9.37
CA ILE A 663 4.74 -21.76 10.61
C ILE A 663 3.57 -22.45 11.32
N ILE A 664 3.66 -22.60 12.63
CA ILE A 664 2.54 -23.04 13.44
C ILE A 664 1.92 -21.80 14.08
N CYS A 665 0.60 -21.65 13.91
CA CYS A 665 -0.22 -20.66 14.61
C CYS A 665 -1.04 -21.38 15.67
N GLN A 666 -0.74 -21.13 16.94
CA GLN A 666 -1.48 -21.67 18.06
C GLN A 666 -2.31 -20.56 18.70
N ILE A 667 -3.59 -20.83 18.89
CA ILE A 667 -4.46 -19.95 19.64
C ILE A 667 -4.65 -20.50 21.04
N SER A 668 -4.45 -19.65 22.04
CA SER A 668 -4.43 -20.00 23.46
C SER A 668 -5.34 -19.09 24.27
N LYS A 669 -5.91 -19.60 25.37
CA LYS A 669 -6.59 -18.78 26.39
C LYS A 669 -5.71 -18.58 27.61
N LEU A 670 -5.90 -17.45 28.30
CA LEU A 670 -5.31 -17.23 29.61
C LEU A 670 -6.00 -18.11 30.66
N GLY A 671 -5.20 -18.95 31.33
CA GLY A 671 -5.64 -19.77 32.46
C GLY A 671 -5.51 -19.04 33.81
N PRO A 672 -5.98 -19.67 34.90
CA PRO A 672 -6.03 -19.06 36.25
C PRO A 672 -4.66 -18.70 36.86
N ASN A 673 -3.55 -19.20 36.30
CA ASN A 673 -2.18 -18.94 36.78
C ASN A 673 -1.35 -18.12 35.78
N ASP A 674 -1.98 -17.28 34.96
CA ASP A 674 -1.34 -16.57 33.83
C ASP A 674 -0.64 -17.48 32.80
N SER A 675 -0.96 -18.78 32.83
CA SER A 675 -0.49 -19.76 31.87
C SER A 675 -1.36 -19.74 30.61
N LEU A 676 -0.72 -19.85 29.45
CA LEU A 676 -1.43 -19.95 28.17
C LEU A 676 -1.83 -21.41 27.93
N ILE A 677 -3.13 -21.67 27.90
CA ILE A 677 -3.70 -22.98 27.61
C ILE A 677 -4.00 -23.03 26.11
N SER A 678 -3.32 -23.91 25.39
CA SER A 678 -3.54 -24.13 23.95
C SER A 678 -4.98 -24.61 23.70
N ILE A 679 -5.62 -24.06 22.67
CA ILE A 679 -6.98 -24.41 22.27
C ILE A 679 -6.98 -25.06 20.89
N LYS A 680 -6.41 -24.37 19.90
CA LYS A 680 -6.29 -24.84 18.51
C LYS A 680 -4.91 -24.52 17.95
N SER A 681 -4.45 -25.33 17.02
CA SER A 681 -3.17 -25.17 16.33
C SER A 681 -3.33 -25.41 14.84
N PHE A 682 -2.83 -24.49 14.03
CA PHE A 682 -2.92 -24.53 12.57
C PHE A 682 -1.54 -24.45 11.94
N LYS A 683 -1.39 -25.12 10.79
CA LYS A 683 -0.15 -25.10 10.01
C LYS A 683 -0.28 -24.14 8.84
N LEU A 684 0.62 -23.17 8.79
CA LEU A 684 0.76 -22.17 7.73
C LEU A 684 1.91 -22.56 6.80
N LEU A 685 1.64 -22.54 5.50
CA LEU A 685 2.56 -22.84 4.41
C LEU A 685 2.66 -21.67 3.43
N GLN A 686 3.81 -21.53 2.79
CA GLN A 686 4.06 -20.47 1.81
C GLN A 686 3.64 -20.87 0.39
N TYR A 687 3.64 -22.17 0.08
CA TYR A 687 3.34 -22.69 -1.24
C TYR A 687 2.34 -23.83 -1.13
N LYS A 688 1.32 -23.80 -2.00
CA LYS A 688 0.27 -24.81 -2.03
C LYS A 688 0.69 -26.08 -2.79
N ALA A 689 1.58 -25.92 -3.75
CA ALA A 689 2.04 -27.02 -4.58
C ALA A 689 3.55 -27.06 -4.71
N ASN A 690 4.04 -28.28 -4.91
CA ASN A 690 5.40 -28.62 -5.30
C ASN A 690 5.36 -29.36 -6.64
N LEU A 691 6.47 -29.33 -7.35
CA LEU A 691 6.59 -29.90 -8.68
C LEU A 691 7.70 -30.95 -8.73
N ARG A 692 7.44 -32.06 -9.42
CA ARG A 692 8.42 -33.10 -9.73
C ARG A 692 8.54 -33.24 -11.24
N ALA A 693 9.75 -33.39 -11.74
CA ALA A 693 10.02 -33.67 -13.14
C ALA A 693 10.29 -35.16 -13.30
N GLN A 694 9.74 -35.79 -14.32
CA GLN A 694 10.02 -37.16 -14.74
C GLN A 694 10.29 -37.20 -16.24
N ILE A 695 11.10 -38.16 -16.71
CA ILE A 695 11.33 -38.37 -18.14
C ILE A 695 10.53 -39.60 -18.58
N VAL A 696 9.61 -39.40 -19.52
CA VAL A 696 8.78 -40.47 -20.11
C VAL A 696 8.85 -40.36 -21.62
N ASN A 697 9.25 -41.43 -22.31
CA ASN A 697 9.37 -41.47 -23.78
C ASN A 697 10.18 -40.28 -24.35
N ASP A 698 11.34 -39.97 -23.75
CA ASP A 698 12.21 -38.85 -24.11
C ASP A 698 11.57 -37.45 -23.99
N GLN A 699 10.41 -37.34 -23.33
CA GLN A 699 9.77 -36.08 -22.98
C GLN A 699 9.83 -35.81 -21.47
N VAL A 700 10.03 -34.54 -21.12
CA VAL A 700 10.04 -34.08 -19.73
C VAL A 700 8.61 -33.78 -19.32
N LEU A 701 8.06 -34.63 -18.46
CA LEU A 701 6.76 -34.42 -17.83
C LEU A 701 6.96 -33.82 -16.45
N LEU A 702 6.27 -32.74 -16.16
CA LEU A 702 6.27 -32.11 -14.85
C LEU A 702 4.93 -32.36 -14.17
N ASN A 703 4.97 -32.98 -13.00
CA ASN A 703 3.79 -33.31 -12.21
C ASN A 703 3.68 -32.39 -11.00
N LEU A 704 2.53 -31.75 -10.86
CA LEU A 704 2.15 -31.12 -9.59
C LEU A 704 1.70 -32.19 -8.59
N ASN A 705 2.01 -31.95 -7.32
CA ASN A 705 1.58 -32.84 -6.22
C ASN A 705 0.13 -32.60 -5.75
N VAL A 706 -0.60 -31.69 -6.40
CA VAL A 706 -1.98 -31.33 -6.07
C VAL A 706 -2.83 -31.33 -7.34
N ASP A 707 -4.09 -31.75 -7.19
CA ASP A 707 -5.07 -31.79 -8.27
C ASP A 707 -5.69 -30.41 -8.54
N LEU A 708 -4.83 -29.48 -8.97
CA LEU A 708 -5.17 -28.10 -9.28
C LEU A 708 -4.34 -27.61 -10.48
N GLN A 709 -4.96 -26.78 -11.32
CA GLN A 709 -4.28 -26.12 -12.43
C GLN A 709 -3.46 -24.93 -11.93
N ALA A 710 -2.26 -24.70 -12.49
CA ALA A 710 -1.39 -23.57 -12.22
C ALA A 710 -0.83 -23.00 -13.52
N ASN A 711 -0.61 -21.68 -13.56
CA ASN A 711 0.03 -21.04 -14.70
C ASN A 711 1.56 -21.08 -14.48
N LEU A 712 2.23 -22.08 -15.06
CA LEU A 712 3.64 -22.34 -14.84
C LEU A 712 4.52 -21.80 -15.96
N VAL A 713 5.70 -21.34 -15.58
CA VAL A 713 6.77 -20.94 -16.50
C VAL A 713 8.10 -21.56 -16.10
N ALA A 714 8.96 -21.80 -17.09
CA ALA A 714 10.32 -22.28 -16.95
C ALA A 714 11.34 -21.19 -17.34
N VAL A 715 12.47 -21.18 -16.64
CA VAL A 715 13.59 -20.28 -16.92
C VAL A 715 14.88 -21.10 -17.06
N PRO A 716 15.57 -21.05 -18.22
CA PRO A 716 16.81 -21.79 -18.45
C PRO A 716 17.96 -21.29 -17.57
N LEU A 717 18.86 -22.19 -17.17
CA LEU A 717 20.04 -21.84 -16.34
C LEU A 717 21.38 -21.96 -17.07
N GLU A 718 21.53 -22.95 -17.97
CA GLU A 718 22.77 -23.21 -18.73
C GLU A 718 22.80 -22.53 -20.11
N CYS A 719 22.40 -21.26 -20.18
CA CYS A 719 22.33 -20.51 -21.43
C CYS A 719 23.11 -19.19 -21.39
N SER A 720 23.36 -18.56 -22.54
CA SER A 720 23.88 -17.18 -22.59
C SER A 720 22.85 -16.21 -22.00
N TYR A 721 23.29 -15.04 -21.53
CA TYR A 721 22.36 -14.02 -21.02
C TYR A 721 21.36 -13.53 -22.09
N THR A 722 21.68 -13.66 -23.37
CA THR A 722 20.80 -13.34 -24.51
C THR A 722 19.67 -14.34 -24.69
N ASP A 723 19.83 -15.55 -24.14
CA ASP A 723 18.93 -16.68 -24.35
C ASP A 723 18.08 -16.95 -23.11
N ILE A 724 18.26 -16.15 -22.04
CA ILE A 724 17.40 -16.19 -20.86
C ILE A 724 16.04 -15.63 -21.27
N GLN A 725 15.07 -16.53 -21.41
CA GLN A 725 13.68 -16.20 -21.73
C GLN A 725 12.73 -16.97 -20.82
N ILE A 726 11.53 -16.44 -20.66
CA ILE A 726 10.43 -17.12 -19.98
C ILE A 726 9.81 -18.10 -20.97
N ILE A 727 9.71 -19.37 -20.58
CA ILE A 727 9.15 -20.44 -21.41
C ILE A 727 7.87 -20.90 -20.75
N ASP A 728 6.74 -20.77 -21.45
CA ASP A 728 5.44 -21.22 -20.93
C ASP A 728 5.37 -22.75 -20.93
N LEU A 729 4.64 -23.29 -19.96
CA LEU A 729 4.34 -24.71 -19.88
C LEU A 729 2.90 -24.97 -20.34
N GLU A 730 2.73 -26.02 -21.12
CA GLU A 730 1.42 -26.49 -21.57
C GLU A 730 0.86 -27.51 -20.58
N TYR A 731 -0.39 -27.33 -20.16
CA TYR A 731 -1.10 -28.24 -19.27
C TYR A 731 -1.74 -29.36 -20.08
N LEU A 732 -1.40 -30.61 -19.75
CA LEU A 732 -1.88 -31.80 -20.48
C LEU A 732 -3.11 -32.47 -19.83
N GLY A 733 -3.56 -32.00 -18.66
CA GLY A 733 -4.51 -32.72 -17.80
C GLY A 733 -3.79 -33.51 -16.71
N ASP A 734 -4.55 -34.03 -15.74
CA ASP A 734 -4.05 -34.92 -14.66
C ASP A 734 -2.83 -34.39 -13.90
N CYS A 735 -2.80 -33.08 -13.61
CA CYS A 735 -1.68 -32.40 -12.94
C CYS A 735 -0.36 -32.35 -13.73
N GLN A 736 -0.38 -32.68 -15.02
CA GLN A 736 0.82 -32.81 -15.85
C GLN A 736 1.05 -31.60 -16.74
N TYR A 737 2.32 -31.25 -16.90
CA TYR A 737 2.78 -30.15 -17.72
C TYR A 737 3.98 -30.55 -18.58
N VAL A 738 4.07 -29.95 -19.76
CA VAL A 738 5.22 -30.09 -20.67
C VAL A 738 5.75 -28.73 -21.09
N LEU A 739 7.03 -28.70 -21.46
CA LEU A 739 7.67 -27.52 -22.00
C LEU A 739 7.15 -27.24 -23.41
N ASN A 740 6.59 -26.05 -23.65
CA ASN A 740 6.06 -25.64 -24.97
C ASN A 740 7.18 -25.21 -25.95
N SER A 741 8.35 -25.87 -25.94
CA SER A 741 9.52 -25.41 -26.69
C SER A 741 10.04 -26.47 -27.65
N SER A 742 9.95 -26.17 -28.95
CA SER A 742 10.59 -26.89 -30.05
C SER A 742 12.03 -26.43 -30.35
N LYS A 743 12.65 -25.62 -29.47
CA LYS A 743 13.85 -24.84 -29.80
C LYS A 743 15.06 -24.95 -28.87
N THR A 744 15.02 -25.72 -27.79
CA THR A 744 16.19 -25.82 -26.89
C THR A 744 16.18 -27.14 -26.11
N GLU A 745 17.29 -27.89 -26.18
CA GLU A 745 17.59 -28.97 -25.24
C GLU A 745 17.83 -28.36 -23.85
N LEU A 746 16.78 -28.25 -23.03
CA LEU A 746 16.85 -27.68 -21.69
C LEU A 746 17.28 -28.75 -20.69
N THR A 747 18.54 -28.74 -20.28
CA THR A 747 19.07 -29.68 -19.27
C THR A 747 18.82 -29.21 -17.83
N LYS A 748 18.96 -27.91 -17.57
CA LYS A 748 18.80 -27.28 -16.25
C LYS A 748 17.97 -26.01 -16.31
N PHE A 749 16.91 -25.95 -15.52
CA PHE A 749 15.97 -24.84 -15.50
C PHE A 749 15.25 -24.73 -14.16
N ILE A 750 14.60 -23.59 -13.92
CA ILE A 750 13.73 -23.38 -12.75
C ILE A 750 12.29 -23.25 -13.22
N VAL A 751 11.37 -23.91 -12.53
CA VAL A 751 9.93 -23.79 -12.78
C VAL A 751 9.26 -23.12 -11.59
N PHE A 752 8.35 -22.19 -11.86
CA PHE A 752 7.54 -21.52 -10.85
C PHE A 752 6.20 -21.03 -11.44
N SER A 753 5.27 -20.65 -10.57
CA SER A 753 3.98 -20.08 -10.96
C SER A 753 4.07 -18.59 -11.30
N THR A 754 3.35 -18.14 -12.32
CA THR A 754 3.19 -16.71 -12.66
C THR A 754 2.38 -15.95 -11.60
N ASN A 755 2.41 -14.62 -11.65
CA ASN A 755 1.66 -13.76 -10.72
C ASN A 755 0.13 -13.93 -10.82
N GLU A 756 -0.37 -14.36 -11.97
CA GLU A 756 -1.80 -14.57 -12.27
C GLU A 756 -2.25 -16.01 -12.04
N SER A 757 -1.33 -16.89 -11.62
CA SER A 757 -1.64 -18.29 -11.33
C SER A 757 -2.63 -18.39 -10.17
N PRO A 758 -3.67 -19.25 -10.26
CA PRO A 758 -4.65 -19.44 -9.19
C PRO A 758 -4.04 -20.06 -7.92
N ILE A 759 -2.88 -20.71 -8.04
CA ILE A 759 -2.10 -21.22 -6.91
C ILE A 759 -0.62 -20.83 -7.06
N ARG A 760 0.03 -20.54 -5.93
CA ARG A 760 1.50 -20.42 -5.86
C ARG A 760 2.15 -21.79 -5.80
N VAL A 761 3.04 -22.04 -6.76
CA VAL A 761 3.88 -23.24 -6.81
C VAL A 761 5.29 -22.88 -6.35
N GLN A 762 5.86 -23.72 -5.48
CA GLN A 762 7.22 -23.52 -4.99
C GLN A 762 8.21 -23.49 -6.17
N PRO A 763 9.05 -22.44 -6.29
CA PRO A 763 10.10 -22.42 -7.30
C PRO A 763 11.01 -23.64 -7.17
N ARG A 764 11.17 -24.39 -8.26
CA ARG A 764 11.89 -25.67 -8.25
C ARG A 764 12.99 -25.70 -9.30
N PHE A 765 14.20 -25.99 -8.86
CA PHE A 765 15.33 -26.33 -9.73
C PHE A 765 15.15 -27.75 -10.28
N ILE A 766 15.23 -27.89 -11.60
CA ILE A 766 15.13 -29.16 -12.32
C ILE A 766 16.44 -29.38 -13.06
N ASN A 767 17.00 -30.57 -12.90
CA ASN A 767 18.18 -31.04 -13.63
C ASN A 767 17.89 -32.41 -14.24
N LEU A 768 17.88 -32.48 -15.56
CA LEU A 768 17.58 -33.70 -16.30
C LEU A 768 18.79 -34.62 -16.46
N THR A 769 19.99 -34.20 -16.07
CA THR A 769 21.23 -34.99 -16.24
C THR A 769 21.46 -36.03 -15.15
N ILE A 770 20.68 -36.02 -14.07
CA ILE A 770 20.78 -36.94 -12.94
C ILE A 770 19.38 -37.52 -12.72
N ASN A 771 19.26 -38.85 -12.65
CA ASN A 771 18.01 -39.52 -12.29
C ASN A 771 17.58 -39.13 -10.87
N GLU A 772 16.77 -38.06 -10.77
CA GLU A 772 15.84 -37.73 -9.69
C GLU A 772 16.28 -37.92 -8.21
N GLU A 773 17.55 -37.78 -7.85
CA GLU A 773 17.87 -37.45 -6.47
C GLU A 773 17.67 -35.95 -6.25
N THR A 774 16.83 -35.59 -5.27
CA THR A 774 16.69 -34.21 -4.82
C THR A 774 18.07 -33.62 -4.57
N THR A 775 18.40 -32.48 -5.19
CA THR A 775 19.71 -31.84 -4.98
C THR A 775 19.98 -31.72 -3.49
N THR A 776 21.05 -32.36 -3.02
CA THR A 776 21.41 -32.32 -1.59
C THR A 776 21.87 -30.91 -1.22
N ASP A 777 21.90 -30.60 0.08
CA ASP A 777 22.47 -29.33 0.55
C ASP A 777 23.94 -29.17 0.08
N ASN A 778 24.69 -30.27 0.01
CA ASN A 778 26.08 -30.26 -0.48
C ASN A 778 26.16 -29.89 -1.98
N ASP A 779 25.29 -30.44 -2.81
CA ASP A 779 25.24 -30.09 -4.24
C ASP A 779 24.90 -28.60 -4.42
N ARG A 780 23.98 -28.09 -3.59
CA ARG A 780 23.66 -26.67 -3.58
C ARG A 780 24.88 -25.84 -3.19
N TYR A 781 25.60 -26.18 -2.12
CA TYR A 781 26.79 -25.44 -1.70
C TYR A 781 27.87 -25.44 -2.79
N ALA A 782 28.11 -26.57 -3.45
CA ALA A 782 29.05 -26.65 -4.57
C ALA A 782 28.66 -25.72 -5.74
N ARG A 783 27.37 -25.62 -6.08
CA ARG A 783 26.90 -24.68 -7.10
C ARG A 783 27.09 -23.23 -6.69
N LEU A 784 26.82 -22.87 -5.43
CA LEU A 784 27.04 -21.50 -4.93
C LEU A 784 28.52 -21.11 -5.03
N GLU A 785 29.42 -22.01 -4.60
CA GLU A 785 30.87 -21.82 -4.66
C GLU A 785 31.36 -21.68 -6.11
N SER A 786 30.74 -22.39 -7.07
CA SER A 786 31.08 -22.28 -8.49
C SER A 786 30.86 -20.89 -9.10
N PHE A 787 29.95 -20.08 -8.54
CA PHE A 787 29.69 -18.71 -9.00
C PHE A 787 30.58 -17.65 -8.34
N GLN A 788 31.29 -17.99 -7.26
CA GLN A 788 32.08 -17.03 -6.49
C GLN A 788 33.20 -16.42 -7.34
N VAL A 789 34.08 -17.25 -7.91
CA VAL A 789 35.24 -16.77 -8.70
C VAL A 789 34.79 -15.97 -9.94
N PRO A 790 33.86 -16.46 -10.78
CA PRO A 790 33.42 -15.71 -11.96
C PRO A 790 32.79 -14.36 -11.65
N LEU A 791 32.01 -14.24 -10.56
CA LEU A 791 31.42 -12.96 -10.15
C LEU A 791 32.46 -12.01 -9.56
N GLN A 792 33.43 -12.55 -8.80
CA GLN A 792 34.48 -11.77 -8.15
C GLN A 792 35.46 -11.18 -9.17
N GLU A 793 35.91 -11.97 -10.14
CA GLU A 793 36.87 -11.54 -11.17
C GLU A 793 36.20 -10.81 -12.34
N GLY A 794 34.96 -11.15 -12.69
CA GLY A 794 34.26 -10.56 -13.84
C GLY A 794 33.88 -9.09 -13.63
N GLY A 795 34.13 -8.22 -14.61
CA GLY A 795 33.65 -6.83 -14.58
C GLY A 795 32.11 -6.72 -14.67
N TYR A 796 31.56 -5.53 -14.36
CA TYR A 796 30.10 -5.30 -14.37
C TYR A 796 29.42 -5.56 -15.74
N GLU A 797 30.19 -5.47 -16.83
CA GLU A 797 29.72 -5.76 -18.20
C GLU A 797 29.96 -7.21 -18.66
N SER A 798 30.55 -8.05 -17.80
CA SER A 798 30.81 -9.46 -18.12
C SER A 798 29.51 -10.25 -18.29
N GLY A 799 29.60 -11.36 -19.03
CA GLY A 799 28.45 -12.23 -19.26
C GLY A 799 27.80 -12.73 -17.96
N VAL A 800 28.59 -12.97 -16.90
CA VAL A 800 28.10 -13.44 -15.60
C VAL A 800 27.25 -12.38 -14.89
N TRP A 801 27.70 -11.12 -14.87
CA TRP A 801 26.91 -10.01 -14.30
C TRP A 801 25.68 -9.66 -15.14
N LYS A 802 25.73 -9.85 -16.47
CA LYS A 802 24.54 -9.75 -17.33
C LYS A 802 23.52 -10.84 -17.01
N LYS A 803 23.95 -12.10 -16.82
CA LYS A 803 23.06 -13.17 -16.34
C LYS A 803 22.46 -12.84 -14.97
N PHE A 804 23.28 -12.35 -14.04
CA PHE A 804 22.82 -11.91 -12.71
C PHE A 804 21.69 -10.87 -12.83
N ARG A 805 21.86 -9.87 -13.70
CA ARG A 805 20.85 -8.83 -13.95
C ARG A 805 19.53 -9.41 -14.48
N GLU A 806 19.57 -10.32 -15.45
CA GLU A 806 18.36 -10.91 -16.02
C GLU A 806 17.60 -11.73 -14.97
N TYR A 807 18.28 -12.59 -14.21
CA TYR A 807 17.64 -13.35 -13.14
C TYR A 807 17.11 -12.47 -12.01
N TYR A 808 17.82 -11.37 -11.68
CA TYR A 808 17.32 -10.38 -10.74
C TYR A 808 16.03 -9.72 -11.24
N ALA A 809 15.97 -9.36 -12.52
CA ALA A 809 14.78 -8.77 -13.14
C ALA A 809 13.59 -9.76 -13.13
N ILE A 810 13.84 -11.03 -13.45
CA ILE A 810 12.84 -12.11 -13.39
C ILE A 810 12.32 -12.27 -11.96
N ALA A 811 13.22 -12.36 -10.97
CA ALA A 811 12.82 -12.52 -9.57
C ALA A 811 11.91 -11.39 -9.09
N ARG A 812 12.27 -10.15 -9.45
CA ARG A 812 11.49 -8.95 -9.11
C ARG A 812 10.15 -8.91 -9.84
N HIS A 813 10.11 -9.27 -11.13
CA HIS A 813 8.89 -9.25 -11.93
C HIS A 813 7.85 -10.26 -11.43
N PHE A 814 8.27 -11.50 -11.17
CA PHE A 814 7.39 -12.58 -10.72
C PHE A 814 7.22 -12.67 -9.20
N LYS A 815 7.82 -11.73 -8.44
CA LYS A 815 7.77 -11.70 -6.98
C LYS A 815 8.15 -13.05 -6.37
N ILE A 816 9.22 -13.67 -6.89
CA ILE A 816 9.81 -14.90 -6.33
C ILE A 816 11.05 -14.53 -5.51
N PRO A 817 11.43 -15.35 -4.50
CA PRO A 817 12.58 -15.03 -3.65
C PRO A 817 13.86 -14.90 -4.47
N PHE A 818 14.73 -13.94 -4.15
CA PHE A 818 16.03 -13.81 -4.82
C PHE A 818 16.92 -15.05 -4.65
N SER A 819 16.72 -15.80 -3.55
CA SER A 819 17.38 -17.07 -3.27
C SER A 819 17.01 -18.20 -4.25
N THR A 820 16.04 -17.99 -5.15
CA THR A 820 15.67 -18.92 -6.23
C THR A 820 16.81 -19.17 -7.20
N PHE A 821 17.62 -18.14 -7.48
CA PHE A 821 18.73 -18.24 -8.42
C PHE A 821 20.06 -18.35 -7.67
N ASP A 822 20.77 -19.46 -7.85
CA ASP A 822 22.04 -19.75 -7.16
C ASP A 822 23.10 -18.66 -7.42
N ILE A 823 23.14 -18.08 -8.62
CA ILE A 823 24.04 -16.95 -8.95
C ILE A 823 23.77 -15.69 -8.11
N ILE A 824 22.52 -15.45 -7.71
CA ILE A 824 22.16 -14.35 -6.81
C ILE A 824 22.47 -14.74 -5.36
N ARG A 825 22.15 -15.98 -4.97
CA ARG A 825 22.39 -16.49 -3.63
C ARG A 825 23.89 -16.59 -3.27
N ALA A 826 24.75 -16.76 -4.26
CA ALA A 826 26.22 -16.75 -4.10
C ALA A 826 26.74 -15.46 -3.45
N VAL A 827 26.04 -14.33 -3.61
CA VAL A 827 26.38 -13.05 -2.96
C VAL A 827 26.46 -13.16 -1.43
N SER A 828 25.72 -14.11 -0.86
CA SER A 828 25.67 -14.30 0.58
C SER A 828 26.93 -14.99 1.14
N ILE A 829 27.81 -15.59 0.34
CA ILE A 829 28.89 -16.44 0.86
C ILE A 829 30.25 -15.73 0.98
N ASP A 830 30.34 -14.49 0.49
CA ASP A 830 31.56 -13.69 0.50
C ASP A 830 31.23 -12.20 0.64
N GLN A 831 31.91 -11.53 1.56
CA GLN A 831 31.66 -10.12 1.87
C GLN A 831 32.12 -9.15 0.75
N SER A 832 33.16 -9.49 -0.01
CA SER A 832 33.62 -8.67 -1.13
C SER A 832 32.66 -8.79 -2.30
N LEU A 833 32.14 -9.99 -2.54
CA LEU A 833 31.09 -10.22 -3.53
C LEU A 833 29.79 -9.49 -3.14
N ALA A 834 29.43 -9.50 -1.85
CA ALA A 834 28.31 -8.73 -1.32
C ALA A 834 28.45 -7.22 -1.58
N ALA A 835 29.63 -6.64 -1.32
CA ALA A 835 29.90 -5.24 -1.63
C ALA A 835 29.77 -4.96 -3.14
N LYS A 836 30.36 -5.80 -3.98
CA LYS A 836 30.33 -5.65 -5.43
C LYS A 836 28.90 -5.75 -6.00
N ALA A 837 28.10 -6.69 -5.48
CA ALA A 837 26.69 -6.83 -5.84
C ALA A 837 25.86 -5.61 -5.43
N PHE A 838 26.14 -5.03 -4.26
CA PHE A 838 25.48 -3.81 -3.82
C PHE A 838 25.70 -2.66 -4.79
N VAL A 839 26.95 -2.42 -5.18
CA VAL A 839 27.31 -1.37 -6.16
C VAL A 839 26.64 -1.64 -7.51
N PHE A 840 26.67 -2.88 -7.98
CA PHE A 840 26.04 -3.25 -9.25
C PHE A 840 24.53 -3.00 -9.25
N LEU A 841 23.82 -3.47 -8.21
CA LEU A 841 22.37 -3.31 -8.10
C LEU A 841 21.95 -1.87 -7.88
N HIS A 842 22.72 -1.09 -7.13
CA HIS A 842 22.45 0.33 -6.95
C HIS A 842 22.56 1.12 -8.26
N LYS A 843 23.55 0.80 -9.12
CA LYS A 843 23.62 1.40 -10.47
C LYS A 843 22.40 1.05 -11.34
N LEU A 844 21.75 -0.08 -11.08
CA LEU A 844 20.54 -0.51 -11.78
C LEU A 844 19.26 0.06 -11.17
N CYS A 845 19.24 0.32 -9.87
CA CYS A 845 18.06 0.70 -9.10
C CYS A 845 18.22 2.12 -8.53
N SER A 846 17.39 3.06 -8.97
CA SER A 846 17.46 4.48 -8.61
C SER A 846 17.28 4.81 -7.11
N ASN A 847 17.00 3.82 -6.24
CA ASN A 847 16.81 4.00 -4.80
C ASN A 847 17.17 2.72 -4.01
N LEU A 848 17.19 2.81 -2.67
CA LEU A 848 17.57 1.72 -1.76
C LEU A 848 16.42 0.76 -1.38
N ASN A 849 15.24 0.88 -1.99
CA ASN A 849 14.07 0.08 -1.58
C ASN A 849 14.26 -1.44 -1.80
N TRP A 850 15.15 -1.84 -2.69
CA TRP A 850 15.46 -3.25 -2.97
C TRP A 850 16.25 -3.93 -1.85
N VAL A 851 16.96 -3.15 -1.03
CA VAL A 851 17.94 -3.67 -0.07
C VAL A 851 17.27 -4.56 0.97
N ASN A 852 16.19 -4.10 1.59
CA ASN A 852 15.52 -4.84 2.67
C ASN A 852 15.03 -6.22 2.21
N GLN A 853 14.40 -6.32 1.03
CA GLN A 853 13.95 -7.61 0.51
C GLN A 853 15.13 -8.51 0.18
N PHE A 854 16.18 -7.95 -0.42
CA PHE A 854 17.38 -8.68 -0.80
C PHE A 854 18.13 -9.26 0.42
N GLU A 855 18.34 -8.45 1.47
CA GLU A 855 18.91 -8.88 2.75
C GLU A 855 18.11 -10.01 3.39
N LEU A 856 16.79 -9.86 3.41
CA LEU A 856 15.88 -10.84 4.02
C LEU A 856 15.80 -12.14 3.22
N ASP A 857 15.82 -12.10 1.90
CA ASP A 857 15.77 -13.31 1.09
C ASP A 857 17.07 -14.11 1.17
N LEU A 858 18.22 -13.41 1.18
CA LEU A 858 19.54 -14.03 1.21
C LEU A 858 20.09 -14.29 2.61
N GLY A 859 19.48 -13.73 3.64
CA GLY A 859 19.82 -14.01 5.04
C GLY A 859 21.12 -13.37 5.50
N PHE A 860 21.44 -12.16 5.02
CA PHE A 860 22.56 -11.36 5.53
C PHE A 860 22.24 -9.87 5.48
N GLN A 861 23.09 -9.02 6.05
CA GLN A 861 22.93 -7.57 5.93
C GLN A 861 24.19 -6.88 5.40
N PHE A 862 24.03 -5.90 4.53
CA PHE A 862 25.15 -5.21 3.90
C PHE A 862 25.99 -4.44 4.91
N HIS A 863 25.42 -4.01 6.03
CA HIS A 863 26.18 -3.32 7.07
C HIS A 863 27.12 -4.24 7.86
N TRP A 864 27.08 -5.56 7.62
CA TRP A 864 28.03 -6.54 8.18
C TRP A 864 29.34 -6.64 7.40
N ILE A 865 29.40 -6.03 6.21
CA ILE A 865 30.57 -6.07 5.32
C ILE A 865 31.70 -5.22 5.90
N SER A 866 32.95 -5.68 5.75
CA SER A 866 34.12 -4.93 6.22
C SER A 866 34.36 -3.65 5.44
N ILE A 867 34.91 -2.64 6.12
CA ILE A 867 35.31 -1.37 5.50
C ILE A 867 36.32 -1.62 4.38
N ASP A 868 37.25 -2.56 4.55
CA ASP A 868 38.23 -2.89 3.50
C ASP A 868 37.57 -3.48 2.25
N SER A 869 36.53 -4.31 2.42
CA SER A 869 35.80 -4.91 1.30
C SER A 869 35.03 -3.86 0.52
N TRP A 870 34.45 -2.88 1.23
CA TRP A 870 33.86 -1.69 0.63
C TRP A 870 34.89 -0.88 -0.15
N GLN A 871 36.02 -0.54 0.46
CA GLN A 871 37.09 0.24 -0.17
C GLN A 871 37.62 -0.40 -1.45
N LYS A 872 37.79 -1.73 -1.46
CA LYS A 872 38.21 -2.50 -2.65
C LYS A 872 37.22 -2.37 -3.81
N CYS A 873 35.91 -2.22 -3.53
CA CYS A 873 34.89 -2.15 -4.56
C CYS A 873 34.66 -0.73 -5.11
N PHE A 874 34.91 0.30 -4.31
CA PHE A 874 34.46 1.65 -4.63
C PHE A 874 35.34 2.41 -5.63
N GLY A 875 36.63 2.08 -5.77
CA GLY A 875 37.56 2.87 -6.59
C GLY A 875 37.62 4.34 -6.16
N LEU A 876 38.51 5.16 -6.72
CA LEU A 876 38.70 6.57 -6.34
C LEU A 876 37.56 7.52 -6.79
N GLU A 877 36.28 7.08 -6.80
CA GLU A 877 35.14 7.90 -7.22
C GLU A 877 34.26 8.32 -6.02
N ASP A 878 34.17 9.64 -5.78
CA ASP A 878 33.42 10.26 -4.67
C ASP A 878 31.93 9.88 -4.60
N PHE A 879 31.32 9.52 -5.74
CA PHE A 879 29.88 9.22 -5.83
C PHE A 879 29.48 7.97 -5.03
N ASN A 880 30.29 6.92 -5.04
CA ASN A 880 29.91 5.68 -4.37
C ASN A 880 30.00 5.77 -2.84
N HIS A 881 30.86 6.66 -2.32
CA HIS A 881 30.95 6.94 -0.89
C HIS A 881 29.68 7.59 -0.33
N LEU A 882 29.03 8.48 -1.10
CA LEU A 882 27.77 9.11 -0.70
C LEU A 882 26.63 8.10 -0.59
N ILE A 883 26.57 7.12 -1.49
CA ILE A 883 25.56 6.05 -1.48
C ILE A 883 25.75 5.15 -0.25
N LEU A 884 26.99 4.79 0.06
CA LEU A 884 27.29 4.01 1.26
C LEU A 884 26.84 4.75 2.52
N LEU A 885 27.08 6.07 2.57
CA LEU A 885 26.64 6.91 3.67
C LEU A 885 25.13 7.03 3.77
N GLU A 886 24.45 7.20 2.64
CA GLU A 886 22.98 7.17 2.56
C GLU A 886 22.46 5.85 3.12
N TYR A 887 23.05 4.72 2.71
CA TYR A 887 22.69 3.40 3.21
C TYR A 887 22.91 3.27 4.72
N TYR A 888 24.12 3.54 5.25
CA TYR A 888 24.35 3.43 6.69
C TYR A 888 23.50 4.40 7.51
N ASN A 889 23.21 5.60 7.00
CA ASN A 889 22.28 6.52 7.64
C ASN A 889 20.85 5.98 7.65
N SER A 890 20.42 5.29 6.58
CA SER A 890 19.14 4.61 6.53
C SER A 890 19.05 3.43 7.50
N VAL A 891 20.17 2.73 7.75
CA VAL A 891 20.25 1.62 8.72
C VAL A 891 20.25 2.15 10.15
N HIS A 892 21.16 3.06 10.47
CA HIS A 892 21.22 3.74 11.76
C HIS A 892 22.11 5.01 11.67
N PRO A 893 21.57 6.22 11.92
CA PRO A 893 22.32 7.48 11.71
C PRO A 893 23.64 7.59 12.48
N LYS A 894 23.73 7.06 13.70
CA LYS A 894 24.98 7.08 14.47
C LYS A 894 26.02 6.10 13.92
N LEU A 895 25.60 5.02 13.25
CA LEU A 895 26.51 4.08 12.60
C LEU A 895 27.11 4.70 11.35
N GLY A 896 26.29 5.39 10.54
CA GLY A 896 26.78 6.19 9.41
C GLY A 896 27.81 7.23 9.84
N LYS A 897 27.55 7.96 10.94
CA LYS A 897 28.53 8.88 11.52
C LYS A 897 29.81 8.16 11.95
N ALA A 898 29.70 7.06 12.70
CA ALA A 898 30.86 6.32 13.21
C ALA A 898 31.79 5.82 12.10
N ILE A 899 31.23 5.43 10.96
CA ILE A 899 32.01 4.98 9.79
C ILE A 899 32.78 6.13 9.14
N VAL A 900 32.30 7.38 9.24
CA VAL A 900 33.00 8.57 8.72
C VAL A 900 34.00 9.13 9.71
N SER A 901 33.56 9.35 10.95
CA SER A 901 34.34 10.08 11.95
C SER A 901 35.25 9.18 12.79
N ASN A 902 35.22 7.86 12.58
CA ASN A 902 35.89 6.82 13.37
C ASN A 902 35.58 6.81 14.88
N GLU A 903 34.83 7.78 15.39
CA GLU A 903 34.33 7.83 16.76
C GLU A 903 32.95 8.51 16.83
N VAL A 904 32.07 7.97 17.68
CA VAL A 904 30.79 8.57 18.07
C VAL A 904 30.57 8.37 19.56
N GLU A 905 29.87 9.27 20.23
CA GLU A 905 29.53 9.11 21.65
C GLU A 905 28.56 7.93 21.87
N VAL A 906 28.95 7.01 22.76
CA VAL A 906 28.17 5.80 23.09
C VAL A 906 27.98 5.68 24.59
N ASN A 907 26.79 5.25 25.00
CA ASN A 907 26.45 4.99 26.38
C ASN A 907 27.28 3.85 26.98
N ALA A 908 27.39 3.81 28.31
CA ALA A 908 28.05 2.72 29.02
C ALA A 908 27.33 1.38 28.77
N ILE A 909 28.08 0.36 28.30
CA ILE A 909 27.47 -0.92 27.92
C ILE A 909 26.78 -1.66 29.07
N LYS A 910 27.22 -1.42 30.32
CA LYS A 910 26.61 -2.01 31.53
C LYS A 910 25.17 -1.51 31.75
N SER A 911 24.90 -0.21 31.61
CA SER A 911 23.53 0.30 31.78
C SER A 911 22.63 -0.20 30.66
N MET A 912 23.13 -0.20 29.42
CA MET A 912 22.41 -0.74 28.26
C MET A 912 22.02 -2.22 28.43
N LEU A 913 22.88 -3.04 29.05
CA LEU A 913 22.61 -4.46 29.29
C LEU A 913 21.47 -4.63 30.30
N VAL A 914 21.43 -3.80 31.34
CA VAL A 914 20.35 -3.80 32.33
C VAL A 914 19.02 -3.40 31.67
N ASP A 915 19.02 -2.32 30.87
CA ASP A 915 17.81 -1.85 30.20
C ASP A 915 17.27 -2.88 29.20
N MET A 916 18.16 -3.55 28.46
CA MET A 916 17.80 -4.61 27.52
C MET A 916 17.14 -5.80 28.23
N ARG A 917 17.68 -6.24 29.38
CA ARG A 917 17.05 -7.30 30.18
C ARG A 917 15.68 -6.90 30.69
N GLY A 918 15.49 -5.63 31.06
CA GLY A 918 14.18 -5.09 31.42
C GLY A 918 13.17 -5.14 30.28
N ARG A 919 13.61 -4.86 29.03
CA ARG A 919 12.73 -4.84 27.84
C ARG A 919 12.33 -6.22 27.32
N LEU A 920 13.25 -7.19 27.30
CA LEU A 920 12.98 -8.51 26.69
C LEU A 920 11.89 -9.30 27.44
N GLY A 921 11.81 -9.16 28.76
CA GLY A 921 10.87 -9.93 29.58
C GLY A 921 11.15 -11.44 29.57
N LYS A 922 10.51 -12.17 30.49
CA LYS A 922 10.82 -13.60 30.72
C LYS A 922 10.48 -14.51 29.52
N ARG A 923 9.37 -14.22 28.82
CA ARG A 923 8.86 -15.03 27.70
C ARG A 923 9.80 -15.02 26.48
N VAL A 924 10.38 -13.86 26.14
CA VAL A 924 11.32 -13.75 25.00
C VAL A 924 12.64 -14.45 25.34
N LEU A 925 13.12 -14.31 26.57
CA LEU A 925 14.35 -14.95 27.03
C LEU A 925 14.26 -16.48 26.99
N GLU A 926 13.11 -17.05 27.34
CA GLU A 926 12.88 -18.50 27.26
C GLU A 926 12.83 -19.04 25.82
N GLY A 927 12.57 -18.17 24.84
CA GLY A 927 12.46 -18.54 23.43
C GLY A 927 13.69 -18.27 22.56
N MET A 928 14.82 -17.88 23.14
CA MET A 928 16.02 -17.52 22.37
C MET A 928 16.87 -18.73 21.93
N PRO A 929 17.42 -18.71 20.70
CA PRO A 929 18.39 -19.73 20.27
C PRO A 929 19.63 -19.76 21.15
N LEU A 930 20.12 -20.96 21.45
CA LEU A 930 21.37 -21.17 22.21
C LEU A 930 22.62 -21.01 21.34
N GLU A 931 22.49 -21.25 20.04
CA GLU A 931 23.58 -21.08 19.08
C GLU A 931 23.84 -19.60 18.81
N SER A 932 25.11 -19.22 18.66
CA SER A 932 25.53 -17.84 18.49
C SER A 932 26.75 -17.74 17.56
N PRO A 933 27.00 -16.58 16.93
CA PRO A 933 28.19 -16.41 16.10
C PRO A 933 29.47 -16.56 16.94
N ARG A 934 30.50 -17.18 16.36
CA ARG A 934 31.82 -17.31 16.99
C ARG A 934 32.53 -15.96 16.96
N LEU A 935 32.99 -15.51 18.13
CA LEU A 935 33.71 -14.25 18.28
C LEU A 935 35.20 -14.42 17.93
N SER A 936 35.80 -13.34 17.39
CA SER A 936 37.25 -13.24 17.17
C SER A 936 38.01 -13.30 18.50
N PRO A 937 39.24 -13.84 18.54
CA PRO A 937 40.11 -13.72 19.71
C PRO A 937 40.33 -12.26 20.15
N TYR A 938 40.24 -11.31 19.21
CA TYR A 938 40.40 -9.87 19.45
C TYR A 938 39.11 -9.16 19.85
N ALA A 939 37.98 -9.88 19.90
CA ALA A 939 36.69 -9.32 20.26
C ALA A 939 36.66 -8.78 21.69
N ILE A 940 35.76 -7.84 21.93
CA ILE A 940 35.52 -7.30 23.26
C ILE A 940 34.78 -8.34 24.09
N LYS A 941 35.28 -8.61 25.30
CA LYS A 941 34.65 -9.52 26.24
C LYS A 941 33.60 -8.77 27.04
N ILE A 942 32.36 -9.25 26.98
CA ILE A 942 31.25 -8.82 27.84
C ILE A 942 30.85 -10.04 28.66
N ASP A 943 30.73 -9.87 29.98
CA ASP A 943 30.25 -10.95 30.85
C ASP A 943 28.82 -11.30 30.46
N ILE A 944 28.59 -12.58 30.17
CA ILE A 944 27.29 -13.12 29.77
C ILE A 944 26.64 -13.71 31.03
N PRO A 945 25.62 -13.05 31.59
CA PRO A 945 25.02 -13.49 32.86
C PRO A 945 24.11 -14.72 32.68
N ASP A 946 23.66 -15.01 31.45
CA ASP A 946 22.80 -16.14 31.10
C ASP A 946 23.17 -16.60 29.68
N GLU A 947 23.40 -17.91 29.48
CA GLU A 947 23.71 -18.50 28.16
C GLU A 947 22.62 -18.18 27.12
N ARG A 948 21.36 -17.97 27.54
CA ARG A 948 20.27 -17.56 26.62
C ARG A 948 20.50 -16.19 25.99
N LEU A 949 21.26 -15.30 26.64
CA LEU A 949 21.59 -13.97 26.13
C LEU A 949 22.76 -13.98 25.14
N LYS A 950 23.45 -15.11 24.99
CA LYS A 950 24.67 -15.22 24.21
C LYS A 950 24.50 -14.80 22.75
N LEU A 951 23.38 -15.17 22.11
CA LEU A 951 23.08 -14.73 20.75
C LEU A 951 22.95 -13.21 20.66
N ILE A 952 22.13 -12.58 21.52
CA ILE A 952 21.89 -11.13 21.52
C ILE A 952 23.15 -10.32 21.87
N ILE A 953 24.01 -10.85 22.74
CA ILE A 953 25.26 -10.18 23.14
C ILE A 953 26.34 -10.36 22.06
N ASN A 954 26.55 -11.58 21.56
CA ASN A 954 27.64 -11.87 20.62
C ASN A 954 27.38 -11.31 19.22
N THR A 955 26.12 -11.23 18.78
CA THR A 955 25.76 -10.76 17.44
C THR A 955 26.32 -9.37 17.11
N PRO A 956 26.07 -8.30 17.88
CA PRO A 956 26.63 -6.97 17.59
C PRO A 956 28.16 -6.93 17.69
N ILE A 957 28.78 -7.72 18.58
CA ILE A 957 30.24 -7.80 18.72
C ILE A 957 30.87 -8.47 17.48
N ALA A 958 30.29 -9.58 17.03
CA ALA A 958 30.74 -10.29 15.83
C ALA A 958 30.65 -9.40 14.59
N VAL A 959 29.57 -8.61 14.47
CA VAL A 959 29.40 -7.65 13.39
C VAL A 959 30.42 -6.51 13.51
N ALA A 960 30.69 -5.98 14.71
CA ALA A 960 31.74 -4.98 14.91
C ALA A 960 33.11 -5.47 14.42
N CYS A 961 33.51 -6.69 14.82
CA CYS A 961 34.76 -7.31 14.37
C CYS A 961 34.80 -7.51 12.85
N ALA A 962 33.66 -7.83 12.21
CA ALA A 962 33.58 -7.97 10.77
C ALA A 962 33.75 -6.61 10.06
N ILE A 963 33.11 -5.55 10.55
CA ILE A 963 33.24 -4.19 10.00
C ILE A 963 34.69 -3.71 10.07
N THR A 964 35.38 -3.93 11.19
CA THR A 964 36.78 -3.49 11.41
C THR A 964 37.84 -4.44 10.85
N SER A 965 37.46 -5.44 10.06
CA SER A 965 38.38 -6.44 9.48
C SER A 965 39.23 -7.24 10.50
N LEU A 966 38.86 -7.28 11.79
CA LEU A 966 39.64 -7.93 12.86
C LEU A 966 39.32 -9.44 13.02
N THR A 967 39.15 -10.14 11.90
CA THR A 967 38.77 -11.56 11.87
C THR A 967 39.57 -12.34 10.84
N ASP A 968 39.74 -13.63 11.07
CA ASP A 968 40.34 -14.58 10.12
C ASP A 968 39.32 -15.03 9.05
N HIS A 969 38.60 -14.08 8.42
CA HIS A 969 37.43 -14.30 7.55
C HIS A 969 36.15 -14.71 8.30
N SER A 970 35.58 -13.77 9.06
CA SER A 970 34.14 -13.64 9.35
C SER A 970 33.31 -14.95 9.34
N SER A 971 33.34 -15.68 10.46
CA SER A 971 32.82 -17.05 10.64
C SER A 971 31.38 -17.31 10.20
N PHE A 972 30.57 -16.28 9.97
CA PHE A 972 29.18 -16.36 9.54
C PHE A 972 28.95 -16.12 8.04
N TRP A 973 29.97 -15.77 7.24
CA TRP A 973 29.84 -15.69 5.77
C TRP A 973 30.02 -17.04 5.06
N LEU A 974 30.44 -18.09 5.78
CA LEU A 974 30.62 -19.42 5.19
C LEU A 974 29.30 -20.03 4.68
N THR A 975 29.38 -20.92 3.69
CA THR A 975 28.22 -21.60 3.09
C THR A 975 27.39 -22.39 4.11
N LYS A 976 28.05 -23.09 5.04
CA LYS A 976 27.42 -24.02 6.01
C LYS A 976 26.84 -23.36 7.28
N VAL A 977 26.85 -22.03 7.37
CA VAL A 977 26.43 -21.29 8.58
C VAL A 977 25.29 -20.31 8.31
N GLU A 978 24.51 -20.53 7.24
CA GLU A 978 23.35 -19.70 6.90
C GLU A 978 22.40 -19.50 8.10
N TYR A 979 22.12 -20.56 8.87
CA TYR A 979 21.25 -20.52 10.04
C TYR A 979 21.75 -19.53 11.12
N ILE A 980 23.06 -19.40 11.34
CA ILE A 980 23.65 -18.45 12.29
C ILE A 980 23.32 -17.02 11.86
N ARG A 981 23.42 -16.72 10.56
CA ARG A 981 23.08 -15.39 10.04
C ARG A 981 21.60 -15.06 10.20
N ARG A 982 20.72 -16.05 9.98
CA ARG A 982 19.28 -15.89 10.24
C ARG A 982 19.00 -15.59 11.71
N TYR A 983 19.68 -16.25 12.65
CA TYR A 983 19.60 -15.94 14.08
C TYR A 983 20.14 -14.55 14.42
N MET A 984 21.20 -14.10 13.77
CA MET A 984 21.73 -12.75 13.95
C MET A 984 20.72 -11.68 13.51
N ILE A 985 20.02 -11.90 12.39
CA ILE A 985 18.92 -11.01 11.94
C ILE A 985 17.79 -10.99 12.97
N TYR A 986 17.39 -12.16 13.47
CA TYR A 986 16.38 -12.26 14.53
C TYR A 986 16.80 -11.52 15.81
N ALA A 987 18.05 -11.65 16.24
CA ALA A 987 18.59 -10.95 17.41
C ALA A 987 18.52 -9.43 17.25
N LYS A 988 18.87 -8.91 16.05
CA LYS A 988 18.71 -7.49 15.72
C LYS A 988 17.24 -7.05 15.79
N GLN A 989 16.32 -7.84 15.24
CA GLN A 989 14.88 -7.52 15.24
C GLN A 989 14.27 -7.55 16.65
N THR A 990 14.81 -8.40 17.53
CA THR A 990 14.32 -8.59 18.90
C THR A 990 14.57 -7.37 19.78
N ASP A 991 15.78 -6.81 19.78
CA ASP A 991 16.09 -5.52 20.43
C ASP A 991 17.05 -4.67 19.57
N PRO A 992 16.52 -3.87 18.63
CA PRO A 992 17.33 -3.01 17.76
C PRO A 992 18.15 -1.97 18.54
N MET A 993 17.61 -1.48 19.67
CA MET A 993 18.26 -0.46 20.51
C MET A 993 19.55 -1.02 21.13
N TRP A 994 19.47 -2.21 21.71
CA TRP A 994 20.64 -2.92 22.21
C TRP A 994 21.61 -3.25 21.08
N TYR A 995 21.12 -3.84 19.98
CA TYR A 995 21.95 -4.26 18.87
C TYR A 995 22.83 -3.11 18.35
N PHE A 996 22.24 -1.97 18.00
CA PHE A 996 23.01 -0.85 17.45
C PHE A 996 23.90 -0.17 18.48
N GLY A 997 23.47 -0.03 19.73
CA GLY A 997 24.31 0.61 20.74
C GLY A 997 25.49 -0.28 21.17
N ALA A 998 25.30 -1.59 21.29
CA ALA A 998 26.38 -2.53 21.54
C ALA A 998 27.33 -2.61 20.34
N LEU A 999 26.81 -2.60 19.11
CA LEU A 999 27.60 -2.56 17.88
C LEU A 999 28.50 -1.31 17.86
N LEU A 1000 27.94 -0.12 18.12
CA LEU A 1000 28.68 1.14 18.16
C LEU A 1000 29.74 1.16 19.27
N TYR A 1001 29.39 0.68 20.46
CA TYR A 1001 30.35 0.57 21.56
C TYR A 1001 31.51 -0.32 21.16
N SER A 1002 31.20 -1.50 20.60
CA SER A 1002 32.21 -2.46 20.19
C SER A 1002 33.09 -1.93 19.06
N PHE A 1003 32.48 -1.29 18.07
CA PHE A 1003 33.20 -0.66 16.95
C PHE A 1003 34.21 0.39 17.43
N ASN A 1004 33.79 1.33 18.29
CA ASN A 1004 34.69 2.36 18.84
C ASN A 1004 35.85 1.78 19.63
N GLN A 1005 35.58 0.76 20.46
CA GLN A 1005 36.62 0.13 21.29
C GLN A 1005 37.61 -0.67 20.44
N LEU A 1006 37.16 -1.27 19.34
CA LEU A 1006 38.02 -1.95 18.39
C LEU A 1006 38.87 -0.97 17.57
N ASN A 1007 38.33 0.18 17.16
CA ASN A 1007 39.11 1.21 16.45
C ASN A 1007 40.16 1.91 17.33
N LYS A 1008 40.01 1.85 18.66
CA LYS A 1008 41.00 2.39 19.62
C LYS A 1008 42.17 1.43 19.86
N ARG A 1009 42.04 0.16 19.48
CA ARG A 1009 43.08 -0.87 19.57
C ARG A 1009 43.83 -0.93 18.26
#